data_AF-K9UUV8-F1
#
_entry.id   AF-K9UUV8-F1
#
_cell.length_a   1.000
_cell.length_b   1.000
_cell.length_c   1.000
_cell.angle_alpha   90.00
_cell.angle_beta   90.00
_cell.angle_gamma   90.00
#
_symmetry.space_group_name_H-M   'P 1'
#
loop_
_entity.id
_entity.type
_entity.pdbx_description
1 polymer ?
#
loop_
_entity_poly.entity_id
_entity_poly.type
_entity_poly.pdbx_seq_one_letter_code
_entity_poly.pdbx_strand_id
1 'polypeptide(L)'
;MRKIIDVLGIISIAVSPIVLGVAYAQTSVPSIARPVESTTEKNFPLNQPQEVTFELNEKLAETQNLNNPENSATEKEEQLRDWLLLTVLSGKGLSTQEISRSIHDISIIRYDFMRSMANAKLEYGATRSRHIGNGRLVALVPKNQSSEERKKDLAEIADYHRKDIGIKPKVIEVFEYDISANQQLAQITRRGEIDTAKIFSNEYGYYETTITNQDKLKDFLSKTDDITFTQVIDSGLVLGGRKIYRGKDSPKYQVLKVEDIAALYQARQDIDKKSNDFYESDFYKNWSKKTKNLSGDELENAKKPMREEARKNRIVDGSGFSLDWEYNYPGLEKALDEAIPLLKKIKIDGKAVINEQDIKKAKNGLSRKDAEDYFKLVDKIESVWVSEKDKIFKQGEIATEIQKEIKSYQEKEKKNQESINKQIEVYKIERENISNSALSPEEINSKIIELDIIIQELEAKLAEDNTLKKSSEKAEQKTNTRLNYEYKINNLLASKKNNGFQFARYDGDLIRGTEVGMTLFYTDLLMKIFDFNFEKATEETGIKGFRSSTQIPTSPIYKSDRQKEQFVRLWFDPNESGYSSNKVDMNIVFSRHATHIKALASNDSKSKNEVTAPPDTTAFINWWNNHYEEVARYEPQFERLNQIMKWNLIINILSCFQDTSCQKSENFLQSDPLDFLKSIEVNRDNDSFLNWAKKQGKNLKFKKWSQITFIPEGYNDRGKKTDKLKFLDSEKIDERYGKSYPSLYGGVSLGNKMDFADSISLPKDNPLDDIALRSNINPQKTLAYKQEVKPQKGELALKTSEETNIIIKPLGQKTSSIITEPKAGTKIRNLDAELNQFSKFKAVPTQTSNNGLKLTTRLEDAKGISAEFGELNITKTKNGFKTAFESLDIDTGYSLASDLSKHNGDIPSFIASKSDVFPFRYSPSQPNDIYVKLPNSNKSLKLSEGSGGGNGLPPSKSMMTVAEPGKNSRIINVDIVDEAQIPGNAQRFGKGVDFPEEGFNPSQKAQKLSEDPMAFVLSRKLDLQSRIKNMVLRYLLC
;
A
#
# COMPACT_ATOMS: atom_id res chain seq x y z
N MET A 1 -33.20 -69.31 52.48
CA MET A 1 -32.59 -69.01 51.16
C MET A 1 -32.46 -67.50 50.97
N ARG A 2 -31.51 -66.91 51.68
CA ARG A 2 -30.95 -65.56 51.50
C ARG A 2 -29.57 -65.63 52.16
N LYS A 3 -28.55 -65.14 51.47
CA LYS A 3 -27.09 -65.29 51.68
C LYS A 3 -26.47 -66.34 50.75
N ILE A 4 -25.31 -65.96 50.18
CA ILE A 4 -24.52 -66.58 49.10
C ILE A 4 -24.89 -66.06 47.69
N ILE A 5 -24.60 -64.78 47.44
CA ILE A 5 -23.96 -64.23 46.23
C ILE A 5 -23.49 -62.84 46.67
N ASP A 6 -22.24 -62.74 47.15
CA ASP A 6 -21.56 -61.45 47.38
C ASP A 6 -20.02 -61.58 47.56
N VAL A 7 -19.37 -62.67 47.11
CA VAL A 7 -17.94 -62.90 47.40
C VAL A 7 -17.05 -63.27 46.20
N LEU A 8 -17.58 -63.33 44.97
CA LEU A 8 -16.75 -63.69 43.79
C LEU A 8 -16.67 -62.58 42.72
N GLY A 9 -16.43 -61.34 43.15
CA GLY A 9 -16.20 -60.20 42.25
C GLY A 9 -15.06 -59.26 42.64
N ILE A 10 -14.18 -59.65 43.58
CA ILE A 10 -13.17 -58.74 44.17
C ILE A 10 -11.71 -59.27 44.07
N ILE A 11 -11.42 -60.41 43.41
CA ILE A 11 -10.03 -60.95 43.34
C ILE A 11 -9.50 -61.10 41.90
N SER A 12 -9.91 -60.22 40.98
CA SER A 12 -9.29 -60.14 39.63
C SER A 12 -8.77 -58.75 39.26
N ILE A 13 -8.78 -57.79 40.19
CA ILE A 13 -8.24 -56.43 39.99
C ILE A 13 -7.17 -56.18 41.06
N ALA A 14 -6.02 -56.85 40.95
CA ALA A 14 -4.90 -56.57 41.86
C ALA A 14 -3.49 -56.78 41.28
N VAL A 15 -3.30 -57.22 40.02
CA VAL A 15 -1.93 -57.46 39.50
C VAL A 15 -1.68 -56.91 38.09
N SER A 16 -2.49 -55.97 37.59
CA SER A 16 -2.18 -55.33 36.28
C SER A 16 -2.38 -53.80 36.24
N PRO A 17 -1.67 -53.04 37.11
CA PRO A 17 -1.23 -51.70 36.71
C PRO A 17 0.28 -51.48 36.74
N ILE A 18 1.10 -52.45 37.17
CA ILE A 18 2.56 -52.24 37.31
C ILE A 18 3.33 -52.57 36.01
N VAL A 19 2.83 -53.47 35.16
CA VAL A 19 3.54 -53.87 33.93
C VAL A 19 3.24 -52.94 32.73
N LEU A 20 2.08 -52.30 32.69
CA LEU A 20 1.75 -51.28 31.67
C LEU A 20 2.30 -49.88 32.01
N GLY A 21 2.55 -49.57 33.29
CA GLY A 21 3.22 -48.34 33.71
C GLY A 21 4.72 -48.31 33.39
N VAL A 22 5.39 -49.48 33.33
CA VAL A 22 6.82 -49.57 33.00
C VAL A 22 7.07 -49.64 31.50
N ALA A 23 6.15 -50.21 30.70
CA ALA A 23 6.25 -50.21 29.24
C ALA A 23 5.92 -48.85 28.59
N TYR A 24 5.13 -48.00 29.24
CA TYR A 24 4.80 -46.65 28.73
C TYR A 24 5.79 -45.56 29.17
N ALA A 25 6.63 -45.83 30.19
CA ALA A 25 7.61 -44.88 30.71
C ALA A 25 9.02 -45.00 30.09
N GLN A 26 9.25 -45.90 29.12
CA GLN A 26 10.58 -46.17 28.55
C GLN A 26 10.76 -45.87 27.04
N THR A 27 9.92 -45.02 26.42
CA THR A 27 10.16 -44.57 25.02
C THR A 27 10.43 -43.07 24.84
N SER A 28 10.61 -42.33 25.93
CA SER A 28 11.25 -41.01 25.90
C SER A 28 12.59 -41.09 26.64
N VAL A 29 13.56 -41.76 26.02
CA VAL A 29 14.96 -41.50 26.34
C VAL A 29 15.14 -39.99 26.15
N PRO A 30 15.54 -39.21 27.18
CA PRO A 30 15.90 -37.82 26.96
C PRO A 30 17.02 -37.86 25.93
N SER A 31 16.74 -37.34 24.73
CA SER A 31 17.80 -37.15 23.75
C SER A 31 18.89 -36.38 24.48
N ILE A 32 20.12 -36.91 24.44
CA ILE A 32 21.27 -36.30 25.08
C ILE A 32 21.34 -34.87 24.51
N ALA A 33 20.89 -33.88 25.27
CA ALA A 33 20.68 -32.49 24.83
C ALA A 33 21.99 -31.71 24.64
N ARG A 34 23.12 -32.40 24.40
CA ARG A 34 24.46 -31.83 24.24
C ARG A 34 24.98 -31.57 22.80
N PRO A 35 24.27 -31.82 21.67
CA PRO A 35 24.82 -31.51 20.33
C PRO A 35 24.70 -30.05 19.89
N VAL A 36 23.74 -29.27 20.42
CA VAL A 36 23.46 -27.88 19.95
C VAL A 36 24.53 -26.89 20.46
N GLU A 37 24.84 -26.92 21.76
CA GLU A 37 25.87 -26.03 22.35
C GLU A 37 27.25 -26.31 21.78
N SER A 38 27.64 -27.59 21.67
CA SER A 38 28.94 -27.98 21.10
C SER A 38 29.09 -27.57 19.64
N THR A 39 28.01 -27.62 18.85
CA THR A 39 28.02 -27.12 17.46
C THR A 39 28.12 -25.60 17.40
N THR A 40 27.34 -24.90 18.25
CA THR A 40 27.38 -23.43 18.34
C THR A 40 28.77 -22.94 18.74
N GLU A 41 29.40 -23.53 19.76
CA GLU A 41 30.76 -23.17 20.21
C GLU A 41 31.82 -23.45 19.14
N LYS A 42 31.70 -24.56 18.41
CA LYS A 42 32.60 -24.90 17.30
C LYS A 42 32.46 -23.95 16.11
N ASN A 43 31.26 -23.45 15.84
CA ASN A 43 30.95 -22.63 14.69
C ASN A 43 31.08 -21.13 14.98
N PHE A 44 30.80 -20.72 16.21
CA PHE A 44 30.88 -19.36 16.72
C PHE A 44 31.52 -19.37 18.11
N PRO A 45 32.85 -19.52 18.20
CA PRO A 45 33.56 -19.47 19.47
C PRO A 45 33.33 -18.11 20.16
N LEU A 46 33.22 -18.13 21.49
CA LEU A 46 32.91 -16.93 22.26
C LEU A 46 33.97 -15.85 22.04
N ASN A 47 33.53 -14.64 21.71
CA ASN A 47 34.35 -13.46 21.44
C ASN A 47 35.33 -13.60 20.26
N GLN A 48 35.17 -14.60 19.40
CA GLN A 48 36.00 -14.76 18.20
C GLN A 48 35.19 -14.37 16.95
N PRO A 49 35.62 -13.36 16.17
CA PRO A 49 34.93 -12.98 14.95
C PRO A 49 35.01 -14.12 13.94
N GLN A 50 33.89 -14.38 13.26
CA GLN A 50 33.79 -15.28 12.12
C GLN A 50 33.49 -14.44 10.88
N GLU A 51 34.22 -14.70 9.79
CA GLU A 51 34.00 -14.01 8.53
C GLU A 51 32.79 -14.60 7.81
N VAL A 52 31.96 -13.75 7.21
CA VAL A 52 30.87 -14.14 6.31
C VAL A 52 31.12 -13.49 4.97
N THR A 53 31.45 -14.28 3.96
CA THR A 53 31.59 -13.81 2.58
C THR A 53 30.25 -13.88 1.89
N PHE A 54 29.81 -12.77 1.30
CA PHE A 54 28.60 -12.70 0.49
C PHE A 54 28.94 -12.84 -0.99
N GLU A 55 28.31 -13.81 -1.65
CA GLU A 55 28.29 -13.88 -3.11
C GLU A 55 26.93 -13.42 -3.60
N LEU A 56 26.88 -12.12 -3.87
CA LEU A 56 25.73 -11.47 -4.50
C LEU A 56 25.89 -11.63 -6.01
N ASN A 57 24.88 -12.20 -6.66
CA ASN A 57 24.75 -12.07 -8.11
C ASN A 57 24.71 -10.57 -8.44
N GLU A 58 25.56 -10.10 -9.38
CA GLU A 58 25.60 -8.69 -9.79
C GLU A 58 24.20 -8.18 -10.16
N LYS A 59 23.35 -9.06 -10.70
CA LYS A 59 21.94 -8.76 -11.02
C LYS A 59 21.07 -8.50 -9.81
N LEU A 60 21.26 -9.21 -8.70
CA LEU A 60 20.50 -8.91 -7.48
C LEU A 60 20.83 -7.49 -7.01
N ALA A 61 22.11 -7.09 -7.13
CA ALA A 61 22.53 -5.73 -6.82
C ALA A 61 21.93 -4.71 -7.82
N GLU A 62 21.90 -5.02 -9.11
CA GLU A 62 21.27 -4.17 -10.14
C GLU A 62 19.77 -4.06 -9.95
N THR A 63 19.03 -5.15 -9.83
CA THR A 63 17.57 -5.17 -9.65
C THR A 63 17.13 -4.45 -8.37
N GLN A 64 17.91 -4.56 -7.28
CA GLN A 64 17.70 -3.73 -6.09
C GLN A 64 18.03 -2.25 -6.34
N ASN A 65 19.02 -1.93 -7.19
CA ASN A 65 19.39 -0.58 -7.62
C ASN A 65 18.36 0.08 -8.56
N LEU A 66 17.65 -0.69 -9.37
CA LEU A 66 16.81 -0.19 -10.46
C LEU A 66 15.58 0.61 -9.99
N ASN A 67 15.08 0.35 -8.78
CA ASN A 67 13.90 1.04 -8.26
C ASN A 67 14.22 2.36 -7.53
N ASN A 68 15.45 2.55 -7.05
CA ASN A 68 16.00 3.81 -6.53
C ASN A 68 17.44 3.59 -5.97
N PRO A 69 18.49 4.23 -6.50
CA PRO A 69 19.87 4.02 -6.05
C PRO A 69 20.13 4.43 -4.58
N GLU A 70 19.31 5.30 -3.98
CA GLU A 70 19.46 5.62 -2.55
C GLU A 70 18.80 4.58 -1.64
N ASN A 71 17.69 3.96 -2.06
CA ASN A 71 17.00 2.92 -1.30
C ASN A 71 17.66 1.56 -1.48
N SER A 72 18.29 1.32 -2.62
CA SER A 72 18.91 0.04 -2.94
C SER A 72 20.04 -0.32 -1.99
N ALA A 73 20.86 0.66 -1.60
CA ALA A 73 21.92 0.44 -0.62
C ALA A 73 21.34 0.02 0.75
N THR A 74 20.22 0.62 1.15
CA THR A 74 19.52 0.29 2.40
C THR A 74 18.86 -1.10 2.30
N GLU A 75 18.09 -1.39 1.26
CA GLU A 75 17.43 -2.69 1.06
C GLU A 75 18.43 -3.83 0.96
N LYS A 76 19.55 -3.61 0.28
CA LYS A 76 20.66 -4.56 0.20
C LYS A 76 21.25 -4.81 1.58
N GLU A 77 21.48 -3.78 2.39
CA GLU A 77 21.96 -3.96 3.76
C GLU A 77 20.96 -4.73 4.62
N GLU A 78 19.66 -4.44 4.52
CA GLU A 78 18.61 -5.18 5.22
C GLU A 78 18.54 -6.66 4.77
N GLN A 79 18.75 -6.92 3.47
CA GLN A 79 18.86 -8.28 2.93
C GLN A 79 20.06 -9.04 3.50
N LEU A 80 21.23 -8.38 3.59
CA LEU A 80 22.43 -8.97 4.16
C LEU A 80 22.24 -9.30 5.65
N ARG A 81 21.52 -8.47 6.41
CA ARG A 81 21.16 -8.78 7.81
C ARG A 81 20.26 -10.01 7.93
N ASP A 82 19.30 -10.20 7.03
CA ASP A 82 18.49 -11.43 7.00
C ASP A 82 19.36 -12.66 6.74
N TRP A 83 20.30 -12.56 5.80
CA TRP A 83 21.25 -13.62 5.50
C TRP A 83 22.23 -13.91 6.64
N LEU A 84 22.67 -12.88 7.38
CA LEU A 84 23.48 -13.06 8.59
C LEU A 84 22.70 -13.80 9.68
N LEU A 85 21.41 -13.46 9.89
CA LEU A 85 20.56 -14.19 10.82
C LEU A 85 20.44 -15.67 10.42
N LEU A 86 20.16 -15.96 9.14
CA LEU A 86 20.10 -17.33 8.63
C LEU A 86 21.44 -18.06 8.77
N THR A 87 22.56 -17.34 8.61
CA THR A 87 23.92 -17.86 8.84
C THR A 87 24.11 -18.27 10.29
N VAL A 88 23.73 -17.41 11.25
CA VAL A 88 23.76 -17.75 12.68
C VAL A 88 22.92 -18.99 12.97
N LEU A 89 21.67 -19.02 12.52
CA LEU A 89 20.77 -20.16 12.74
C LEU A 89 21.33 -21.47 12.16
N SER A 90 21.93 -21.44 10.97
CA SER A 90 22.55 -22.62 10.35
C SER A 90 23.71 -23.18 11.19
N GLY A 91 24.51 -22.30 11.81
CA GLY A 91 25.67 -22.67 12.59
C GLY A 91 25.35 -23.10 14.04
N LYS A 92 24.10 -23.04 14.49
CA LYS A 92 23.72 -23.43 15.86
C LYS A 92 23.50 -24.93 16.07
N GLY A 93 23.45 -25.72 15.00
CA GLY A 93 23.14 -27.15 15.12
C GLY A 93 21.66 -27.45 15.37
N LEU A 94 20.78 -26.50 15.03
CA LEU A 94 19.34 -26.72 15.00
C LEU A 94 18.98 -27.77 13.92
N SER A 95 17.96 -28.58 14.18
CA SER A 95 17.37 -29.44 13.15
C SER A 95 16.73 -28.59 12.06
N THR A 96 16.59 -29.14 10.85
CA THR A 96 15.89 -28.42 9.76
C THR A 96 14.43 -28.13 10.08
N GLN A 97 13.81 -28.89 10.98
CA GLN A 97 12.45 -28.62 11.45
C GLN A 97 12.41 -27.39 12.36
N GLU A 98 13.33 -27.27 13.32
CA GLU A 98 13.48 -26.09 14.17
C GLU A 98 13.85 -24.85 13.36
N ILE A 99 14.75 -24.99 12.37
CA ILE A 99 15.05 -23.91 11.42
C ILE A 99 13.79 -23.49 10.69
N SER A 100 13.05 -24.43 10.07
CA SER A 100 11.80 -24.10 9.36
C SER A 100 10.78 -23.38 10.22
N ARG A 101 10.59 -23.84 11.46
CA ARG A 101 9.70 -23.20 12.44
C ARG A 101 10.16 -21.79 12.79
N SER A 102 11.48 -21.57 12.87
CA SER A 102 12.07 -20.26 13.18
C SER A 102 11.98 -19.27 12.02
N ILE A 103 11.97 -19.73 10.76
CA ILE A 103 12.13 -18.87 9.58
C ILE A 103 10.91 -18.81 8.65
N HIS A 104 9.77 -19.39 9.04
CA HIS A 104 8.57 -19.44 8.21
C HIS A 104 8.02 -18.07 7.79
N ASP A 105 8.45 -17.00 8.46
CA ASP A 105 8.09 -15.60 8.21
C ASP A 105 9.25 -14.76 7.62
N ILE A 106 10.39 -15.39 7.29
CA ILE A 106 11.56 -14.74 6.66
C ILE A 106 11.54 -14.99 5.16
N SER A 107 11.69 -13.93 4.36
CA SER A 107 11.99 -14.08 2.93
C SER A 107 13.49 -14.19 2.69
N ILE A 108 13.90 -15.05 1.75
CA ILE A 108 15.31 -15.12 1.32
C ILE A 108 15.72 -13.97 0.40
N ILE A 109 14.74 -13.31 -0.23
CA ILE A 109 14.92 -12.10 -1.04
C ILE A 109 13.85 -11.07 -0.69
N ARG A 110 14.24 -9.80 -0.60
CA ARG A 110 13.37 -8.63 -0.45
C ARG A 110 12.84 -8.13 -1.79
N TYR A 111 11.92 -8.89 -2.39
CA TYR A 111 11.01 -8.33 -3.40
C TYR A 111 9.67 -8.00 -2.78
N ASP A 112 9.12 -6.83 -3.10
CA ASP A 112 7.85 -6.38 -2.54
C ASP A 112 6.69 -7.35 -2.84
N PHE A 113 6.69 -7.97 -4.03
CA PHE A 113 5.68 -8.98 -4.37
C PHE A 113 5.78 -10.24 -3.50
N MET A 114 6.94 -10.53 -2.88
CA MET A 114 7.08 -11.67 -1.94
C MET A 114 6.42 -11.41 -0.60
N ARG A 115 6.19 -10.13 -0.23
CA ARG A 115 5.52 -9.75 1.01
C ARG A 115 4.13 -10.37 1.11
N SER A 116 3.34 -10.23 0.04
CA SER A 116 1.97 -10.79 -0.04
C SER A 116 1.94 -12.32 -0.04
N MET A 117 3.02 -12.98 -0.47
CA MET A 117 3.05 -14.43 -0.72
C MET A 117 3.62 -15.24 0.42
N ALA A 118 4.75 -14.79 0.98
CA ALA A 118 5.44 -15.54 2.02
C ALA A 118 4.94 -15.19 3.43
N ASN A 119 3.87 -14.37 3.54
CA ASN A 119 3.55 -13.68 4.79
C ASN A 119 4.82 -13.05 5.39
N ALA A 120 5.72 -12.62 4.51
CA ALA A 120 7.09 -12.34 4.89
C ALA A 120 7.09 -11.05 5.69
N LYS A 121 7.47 -11.19 6.95
CA LYS A 121 7.77 -10.04 7.78
C LYS A 121 9.11 -9.50 7.31
N LEU A 122 9.08 -8.49 6.46
CA LEU A 122 10.27 -7.72 6.15
C LEU A 122 10.63 -6.90 7.40
N GLU A 123 11.56 -7.41 8.20
CA GLU A 123 12.10 -6.68 9.35
C GLU A 123 13.02 -5.57 8.86
N TYR A 124 12.86 -4.35 9.35
CA TYR A 124 13.71 -3.22 8.99
C TYR A 124 14.46 -2.72 10.22
N GLY A 125 15.62 -2.10 9.98
CA GLY A 125 16.45 -1.56 11.03
C GLY A 125 17.59 -2.48 11.43
N ALA A 126 18.38 -2.01 12.40
CA ALA A 126 19.72 -2.51 12.69
C ALA A 126 19.78 -3.91 13.30
N THR A 127 18.65 -4.46 13.74
CA THR A 127 18.60 -5.71 14.49
C THR A 127 17.84 -6.81 13.77
N ARG A 128 18.18 -8.06 14.05
CA ARG A 128 17.37 -9.24 13.73
C ARG A 128 17.31 -10.17 14.93
N SER A 129 16.24 -10.95 15.07
CA SER A 129 16.18 -11.91 16.17
C SER A 129 15.25 -13.08 15.91
N ARG A 130 15.51 -14.24 16.51
CA ARG A 130 14.60 -15.40 16.42
C ARG A 130 14.52 -16.17 17.73
N HIS A 131 13.31 -16.60 18.07
CA HIS A 131 13.09 -17.58 19.13
C HIS A 131 13.49 -18.96 18.63
N ILE A 132 14.30 -19.66 19.42
CA ILE A 132 14.85 -20.98 19.08
C ILE A 132 14.37 -22.07 20.05
N GLY A 133 13.34 -21.78 20.85
CA GLY A 133 12.74 -22.69 21.82
C GLY A 133 13.33 -22.55 23.22
N ASN A 134 12.63 -23.15 24.20
CA ASN A 134 13.05 -23.19 25.61
C ASN A 134 13.26 -21.80 26.25
N GLY A 135 12.61 -20.76 25.71
CA GLY A 135 12.78 -19.38 26.14
C GLY A 135 14.13 -18.76 25.75
N ARG A 136 14.83 -19.32 24.77
CA ARG A 136 16.10 -18.78 24.26
C ARG A 136 15.89 -17.99 22.96
N LEU A 137 16.53 -16.84 22.87
CA LEU A 137 16.52 -15.98 21.68
C LEU A 137 17.92 -15.88 21.08
N VAL A 138 18.00 -15.85 19.76
CA VAL A 138 19.16 -15.33 19.04
C VAL A 138 18.89 -13.86 18.74
N ALA A 139 19.83 -12.99 19.11
CA ALA A 139 19.82 -11.57 18.78
C ALA A 139 21.03 -11.22 17.92
N LEU A 140 20.79 -10.64 16.76
CA LEU A 140 21.79 -10.06 15.87
C LEU A 140 21.74 -8.54 16.01
N VAL A 141 22.82 -7.93 16.50
CA VAL A 141 22.93 -6.48 16.78
C VAL A 141 24.22 -5.90 16.19
N PRO A 142 24.29 -4.61 15.84
CA PRO A 142 25.52 -4.03 15.30
C PRO A 142 26.66 -3.98 16.34
N LYS A 143 27.89 -4.16 15.88
CA LYS A 143 29.10 -4.14 16.73
C LYS A 143 29.48 -2.73 17.19
N ASN A 144 29.34 -1.73 16.32
CA ASN A 144 29.93 -0.39 16.50
C ASN A 144 28.97 0.60 17.21
N GLN A 145 28.08 0.09 18.06
CA GLN A 145 27.12 0.89 18.80
C GLN A 145 27.64 1.35 20.15
N SER A 146 27.10 2.47 20.65
CA SER A 146 27.27 2.84 22.05
C SER A 146 26.62 1.81 22.98
N SER A 147 27.06 1.75 24.24
CA SER A 147 26.44 0.85 25.23
C SER A 147 24.93 1.08 25.40
N GLU A 148 24.47 2.32 25.23
CA GLU A 148 23.05 2.68 25.39
C GLU A 148 22.22 2.25 24.17
N GLU A 149 22.75 2.41 22.96
CA GLU A 149 22.11 1.86 21.74
C GLU A 149 22.03 0.34 21.79
N ARG A 150 23.10 -0.34 22.24
CA ARG A 150 23.10 -1.80 22.40
C ARG A 150 22.05 -2.26 23.42
N LYS A 151 21.90 -1.54 24.54
CA LYS A 151 20.85 -1.84 25.55
C LYS A 151 19.45 -1.65 24.96
N LYS A 152 19.24 -0.55 24.24
CA LYS A 152 17.98 -0.25 23.55
C LYS A 152 17.62 -1.36 22.56
N ASP A 153 18.54 -1.77 21.70
CA ASP A 153 18.32 -2.81 20.69
C ASP A 153 17.96 -4.17 21.33
N LEU A 154 18.65 -4.56 22.40
CA LEU A 154 18.34 -5.80 23.14
C LEU A 154 17.00 -5.72 23.88
N ALA A 155 16.64 -4.56 24.41
CA ALA A 155 15.35 -4.31 25.04
C ALA A 155 14.20 -4.44 24.03
N GLU A 156 14.36 -3.87 22.83
CA GLU A 156 13.39 -3.98 21.74
C GLU A 156 13.19 -5.42 21.29
N ILE A 157 14.27 -6.18 21.12
CA ILE A 157 14.21 -7.61 20.83
C ILE A 157 13.44 -8.35 21.93
N ALA A 158 13.74 -8.09 23.21
CA ALA A 158 13.08 -8.77 24.32
C ALA A 158 11.58 -8.48 24.38
N ASP A 159 11.16 -7.23 24.19
CA ASP A 159 9.74 -6.84 24.16
C ASP A 159 9.02 -7.43 22.95
N TYR A 160 9.67 -7.37 21.79
CA TYR A 160 9.15 -7.95 20.55
C TYR A 160 8.85 -9.44 20.70
N HIS A 161 9.77 -10.20 21.30
CA HIS A 161 9.56 -11.62 21.56
C HIS A 161 8.56 -11.86 22.66
N ARG A 162 8.57 -11.09 23.76
CA ARG A 162 7.53 -11.19 24.80
C ARG A 162 6.14 -11.00 24.18
N LYS A 163 5.98 -10.09 23.22
CA LYS A 163 4.73 -9.96 22.45
C LYS A 163 4.43 -11.22 21.64
N ASP A 164 5.38 -11.74 20.89
CA ASP A 164 5.14 -12.92 20.05
C ASP A 164 4.76 -14.17 20.85
N ILE A 165 5.35 -14.37 22.03
CA ILE A 165 5.17 -15.61 22.81
C ILE A 165 4.34 -15.46 24.09
N GLY A 166 4.02 -14.24 24.51
CA GLY A 166 3.25 -13.91 25.73
C GLY A 166 4.04 -14.00 27.05
N ILE A 167 5.20 -14.64 27.04
CA ILE A 167 6.06 -14.81 28.21
C ILE A 167 7.39 -14.08 28.04
N LYS A 168 8.00 -13.65 29.15
CA LYS A 168 9.36 -13.10 29.13
C LYS A 168 10.30 -14.22 28.63
N PRO A 169 11.10 -14.01 27.58
CA PRO A 169 12.17 -14.94 27.23
C PRO A 169 13.10 -15.10 28.44
N LYS A 170 13.88 -16.18 28.53
CA LYS A 170 14.81 -16.45 29.64
C LYS A 170 16.22 -15.97 29.35
N VAL A 171 16.69 -16.17 28.11
CA VAL A 171 18.08 -15.91 27.73
C VAL A 171 18.14 -15.33 26.32
N ILE A 172 19.02 -14.35 26.12
CA ILE A 172 19.39 -13.85 24.80
C ILE A 172 20.84 -14.24 24.49
N GLU A 173 21.02 -15.00 23.41
CA GLU A 173 22.30 -15.24 22.78
C GLU A 173 22.62 -14.09 21.82
N VAL A 174 23.61 -13.27 22.15
CA VAL A 174 23.95 -12.06 21.41
C VAL A 174 25.02 -12.35 20.37
N PHE A 175 24.77 -11.96 19.13
CA PHE A 175 25.69 -11.97 18.01
C PHE A 175 25.87 -10.54 17.52
N GLU A 176 27.08 -10.02 17.61
CA GLU A 176 27.44 -8.72 17.08
C GLU A 176 27.90 -8.84 15.64
N TYR A 177 27.45 -7.94 14.76
CA TYR A 177 27.88 -7.94 13.36
C TYR A 177 28.48 -6.61 12.90
N ASP A 178 29.29 -6.69 11.85
CA ASP A 178 29.86 -5.56 11.14
C ASP A 178 29.88 -5.90 9.64
N ILE A 179 29.13 -5.15 8.81
CA ILE A 179 29.08 -5.35 7.35
C ILE A 179 30.09 -4.38 6.72
N SER A 180 30.99 -4.89 5.88
CA SER A 180 31.99 -4.06 5.21
C SER A 180 31.36 -3.02 4.28
N ALA A 181 32.04 -1.90 4.05
CA ALA A 181 31.53 -0.83 3.18
C ALA A 181 31.25 -1.29 1.73
N ASN A 182 31.99 -2.26 1.21
CA ASN A 182 31.73 -2.86 -0.10
C ASN A 182 30.59 -3.91 -0.10
N GLN A 183 30.05 -4.23 1.09
CA GLN A 183 28.94 -5.17 1.29
C GLN A 183 29.19 -6.58 0.72
N GLN A 184 30.46 -6.97 0.60
CA GLN A 184 30.89 -8.31 0.18
C GLN A 184 31.33 -9.19 1.35
N LEU A 185 31.62 -8.57 2.50
CA LEU A 185 32.10 -9.26 3.70
C LEU A 185 31.30 -8.76 4.91
N ALA A 186 31.17 -9.63 5.89
CA ALA A 186 30.76 -9.25 7.23
C ALA A 186 31.56 -10.02 8.28
N GLN A 187 31.61 -9.50 9.50
CA GLN A 187 32.09 -10.23 10.67
C GLN A 187 30.92 -10.49 11.60
N ILE A 188 30.79 -11.71 12.12
CA ILE A 188 29.87 -12.06 13.20
C ILE A 188 30.66 -12.50 14.42
N THR A 189 30.37 -11.95 15.60
CA THR A 189 31.01 -12.33 16.87
C THR A 189 29.97 -12.76 17.88
N ARG A 190 30.04 -14.01 18.37
CA ARG A 190 29.20 -14.46 19.49
C ARG A 190 29.67 -13.81 20.78
N ARG A 191 28.74 -13.23 21.55
CA ARG A 191 28.97 -12.63 22.86
C ARG A 191 28.38 -13.49 23.97
N GLY A 192 28.68 -13.10 25.21
CA GLY A 192 28.11 -13.72 26.39
C GLY A 192 26.58 -13.66 26.35
N GLU A 193 25.95 -14.72 26.84
CA GLU A 193 24.50 -14.79 27.00
C GLU A 193 24.03 -13.78 28.03
N ILE A 194 22.85 -13.20 27.80
CA ILE A 194 22.24 -12.22 28.71
C ILE A 194 20.99 -12.84 29.32
N ASP A 195 20.95 -12.88 30.66
CA ASP A 195 19.73 -13.15 31.41
C ASP A 195 18.75 -11.98 31.20
N THR A 196 17.60 -12.30 30.63
CA THR A 196 16.55 -11.33 30.30
C THR A 196 15.92 -10.70 31.53
N ALA A 197 16.05 -11.29 32.73
CA ALA A 197 15.63 -10.65 33.96
C ALA A 197 16.32 -9.28 34.14
N LYS A 198 17.57 -9.13 33.68
CA LYS A 198 18.26 -7.84 33.63
C LYS A 198 17.64 -6.88 32.62
N ILE A 199 17.20 -7.39 31.47
CA ILE A 199 16.57 -6.59 30.41
C ILE A 199 15.20 -6.05 30.83
N PHE A 200 14.48 -6.78 31.68
CA PHE A 200 13.24 -6.34 32.33
C PHE A 200 13.51 -5.71 33.71
N SER A 201 14.53 -4.87 33.80
CA SER A 201 14.87 -4.10 35.00
C SER A 201 15.15 -2.62 34.68
N ASN A 202 15.29 -1.80 35.70
CA ASN A 202 15.64 -0.38 35.58
C ASN A 202 16.97 -0.16 34.82
N GLU A 203 17.90 -1.13 34.83
CA GLU A 203 19.17 -1.05 34.09
C GLU A 203 18.96 -0.88 32.58
N TYR A 204 17.89 -1.47 32.05
CA TYR A 204 17.47 -1.39 30.65
C TYR A 204 16.26 -0.47 30.47
N GLY A 205 16.06 0.45 31.43
CA GLY A 205 15.00 1.45 31.40
C GLY A 205 13.58 0.87 31.58
N TYR A 206 13.43 -0.39 32.01
CA TYR A 206 12.13 -1.02 32.22
C TYR A 206 11.60 -0.78 33.62
N TYR A 207 10.33 -0.39 33.73
CA TYR A 207 9.63 -0.18 34.99
C TYR A 207 8.28 -0.90 34.96
N GLU A 208 7.96 -1.64 36.01
CA GLU A 208 6.71 -2.40 36.16
C GLU A 208 6.09 -2.09 37.53
N THR A 209 4.79 -1.80 37.57
CA THR A 209 4.09 -1.46 38.82
C THR A 209 2.58 -1.73 38.73
N THR A 210 1.92 -1.87 39.88
CA THR A 210 0.46 -2.02 39.96
C THR A 210 -0.21 -0.66 40.12
N ILE A 211 -1.14 -0.35 39.23
CA ILE A 211 -1.95 0.85 39.22
C ILE A 211 -3.26 0.58 39.94
N THR A 212 -3.48 1.33 41.00
CA THR A 212 -4.70 1.28 41.82
C THR A 212 -5.35 2.65 42.00
N ASN A 213 -4.65 3.72 41.62
CA ASN A 213 -5.11 5.11 41.74
C ASN A 213 -4.32 6.04 40.81
N GLN A 214 -4.73 7.31 40.79
CA GLN A 214 -4.14 8.37 39.99
C GLN A 214 -2.65 8.61 40.27
N ASP A 215 -2.21 8.58 41.53
CA ASP A 215 -0.81 8.86 41.89
C ASP A 215 0.14 7.78 41.37
N LYS A 216 -0.26 6.51 41.44
CA LYS A 216 0.49 5.40 40.85
C LYS A 216 0.59 5.50 39.34
N LEU A 217 -0.49 5.89 38.67
CA LEU A 217 -0.47 6.11 37.22
C LEU A 217 0.47 7.28 36.85
N LYS A 218 0.43 8.37 37.62
CA LYS A 218 1.32 9.52 37.41
C LYS A 218 2.79 9.15 37.61
N ASP A 219 3.11 8.37 38.64
CA ASP A 219 4.47 7.87 38.88
C ASP A 219 4.96 6.99 37.73
N PHE A 220 4.12 6.06 37.25
CA PHE A 220 4.43 5.21 36.09
C PHE A 220 4.75 6.06 34.85
N LEU A 221 3.85 6.97 34.46
CA LEU A 221 4.04 7.85 33.30
C LEU A 221 5.26 8.76 33.41
N SER A 222 5.74 9.07 34.62
CA SER A 222 6.97 9.85 34.80
C SER A 222 8.25 9.03 34.53
N LYS A 223 8.17 7.71 34.68
CA LYS A 223 9.30 6.77 34.56
C LYS A 223 9.37 6.09 33.19
N THR A 224 8.25 6.02 32.47
CA THR A 224 8.15 5.32 31.18
C THR A 224 7.71 6.26 30.07
N ASP A 225 8.26 6.08 28.87
CA ASP A 225 7.83 6.74 27.65
C ASP A 225 6.96 5.82 26.78
N ASP A 226 7.17 4.50 26.84
CA ASP A 226 6.48 3.50 26.04
C ASP A 226 5.91 2.37 26.89
N ILE A 227 4.62 2.07 26.76
CA ILE A 227 4.00 0.91 27.41
C ILE A 227 4.25 -0.37 26.61
N THR A 228 4.69 -1.43 27.28
CA THR A 228 5.05 -2.72 26.65
C THR A 228 4.28 -3.91 27.23
N PHE A 229 3.62 -3.72 28.37
CA PHE A 229 2.85 -4.76 29.04
C PHE A 229 1.71 -4.19 29.87
N THR A 230 0.59 -4.89 29.89
CA THR A 230 -0.47 -4.72 30.88
C THR A 230 -1.02 -6.08 31.30
N GLN A 231 -1.45 -6.20 32.56
CA GLN A 231 -2.17 -7.34 33.07
C GLN A 231 -3.19 -6.92 34.12
N VAL A 232 -4.42 -7.38 34.00
CA VAL A 232 -5.43 -7.19 35.04
C VAL A 232 -5.26 -8.25 36.12
N ILE A 233 -5.21 -7.81 37.37
CA ILE A 233 -5.19 -8.67 38.56
C ILE A 233 -6.28 -8.20 39.53
N ASP A 234 -6.65 -9.02 40.51
CA ASP A 234 -7.72 -8.70 41.48
C ASP A 234 -7.51 -7.37 42.21
N SER A 235 -6.26 -6.97 42.40
CA SER A 235 -5.89 -5.75 43.14
C SER A 235 -5.69 -4.51 42.27
N GLY A 236 -5.78 -4.60 40.93
CA GLY A 236 -5.58 -3.46 40.04
C GLY A 236 -5.02 -3.82 38.65
N LEU A 237 -4.37 -2.86 38.01
CA LEU A 237 -3.78 -3.02 36.67
C LEU A 237 -2.25 -3.01 36.76
N VAL A 238 -1.59 -4.15 36.51
CA VAL A 238 -0.13 -4.19 36.38
C VAL A 238 0.27 -3.60 35.05
N LEU A 239 1.12 -2.58 35.05
CA LEU A 239 1.67 -1.97 33.85
C LEU A 239 3.18 -2.13 33.81
N GLY A 240 3.71 -2.49 32.64
CA GLY A 240 5.13 -2.50 32.32
C GLY A 240 5.44 -1.57 31.16
N GLY A 241 6.48 -0.76 31.28
CA GLY A 241 6.89 0.16 30.23
C GLY A 241 8.38 0.48 30.27
N ARG A 242 8.85 1.20 29.24
CA ARG A 242 10.25 1.57 29.08
C ARG A 242 10.46 3.05 28.93
N LYS A 243 11.59 3.53 29.45
CA LYS A 243 12.20 4.80 29.05
C LYS A 243 12.88 4.62 27.69
N ILE A 244 12.59 5.49 26.73
CA ILE A 244 13.21 5.41 25.40
C ILE A 244 14.53 6.17 25.42
N TYR A 245 15.63 5.44 25.18
CA TYR A 245 16.95 6.04 25.01
C TYR A 245 17.01 6.82 23.69
N ARG A 246 17.48 8.07 23.77
CA ARG A 246 17.67 8.96 22.62
C ARG A 246 19.06 9.57 22.60
N GLY A 247 19.55 9.80 21.38
CA GLY A 247 20.72 10.66 21.18
C GLY A 247 20.44 12.08 21.69
N LYS A 248 21.48 12.79 22.11
CA LYS A 248 21.38 14.14 22.72
C LYS A 248 20.62 15.14 21.84
N ASP A 249 20.70 14.98 20.51
CA ASP A 249 20.10 15.90 19.53
C ASP A 249 18.69 15.50 19.08
N SER A 250 18.15 14.38 19.58
CA SER A 250 16.79 13.95 19.23
C SER A 250 15.75 14.82 19.94
N PRO A 251 14.61 15.14 19.30
CA PRO A 251 13.50 15.80 19.97
C PRO A 251 13.07 15.05 21.24
N LYS A 252 12.62 15.80 22.26
CA LYS A 252 12.09 15.17 23.48
C LYS A 252 10.85 14.35 23.16
N TYR A 253 10.73 13.18 23.81
CA TYR A 253 9.53 12.36 23.76
C TYR A 253 8.33 13.15 24.28
N GLN A 254 7.19 13.07 23.59
CA GLN A 254 5.95 13.71 24.03
C GLN A 254 5.07 12.72 24.79
N VAL A 255 5.36 12.58 26.09
CA VAL A 255 4.71 11.59 26.97
C VAL A 255 3.23 11.94 27.18
N LEU A 256 2.38 10.91 27.30
CA LEU A 256 0.99 11.10 27.71
C LEU A 256 0.91 11.54 29.17
N LYS A 257 -0.08 12.39 29.45
CA LYS A 257 -0.49 12.77 30.80
C LYS A 257 -1.63 11.87 31.25
N VAL A 258 -1.87 11.86 32.56
CA VAL A 258 -3.06 11.21 33.13
C VAL A 258 -4.35 11.74 32.48
N GLU A 259 -4.40 13.04 32.22
CA GLU A 259 -5.51 13.71 31.55
C GLU A 259 -5.79 13.15 30.15
N ASP A 260 -4.76 12.77 29.40
CA ASP A 260 -4.91 12.18 28.06
C ASP A 260 -5.57 10.80 28.13
N ILE A 261 -5.17 10.00 29.13
CA ILE A 261 -5.75 8.67 29.36
C ILE A 261 -7.19 8.81 29.87
N ALA A 262 -7.45 9.78 30.74
CA ALA A 262 -8.81 10.12 31.17
C ALA A 262 -9.70 10.55 30.00
N ALA A 263 -9.19 11.31 29.03
CA ALA A 263 -9.92 11.69 27.82
C ALA A 263 -10.38 10.45 27.01
N LEU A 264 -9.47 9.49 26.80
CA LEU A 264 -9.77 8.23 26.12
C LEU A 264 -10.79 7.39 26.90
N TYR A 265 -10.57 7.25 28.21
CA TYR A 265 -11.42 6.47 29.10
C TYR A 265 -12.84 7.03 29.14
N GLN A 266 -12.99 8.34 29.37
CA GLN A 266 -14.30 9.00 29.39
C GLN A 266 -15.01 8.88 28.03
N ALA A 267 -14.29 9.01 26.91
CA ALA A 267 -14.87 8.81 25.59
C ALA A 267 -15.38 7.39 25.36
N ARG A 268 -14.66 6.35 25.82
CA ARG A 268 -15.14 4.96 25.78
C ARG A 268 -16.44 4.79 26.58
N GLN A 269 -16.48 5.31 27.80
CA GLN A 269 -17.67 5.22 28.66
C GLN A 269 -18.89 5.91 28.01
N ASP A 270 -18.70 7.07 27.36
CA ASP A 270 -19.76 7.75 26.60
C ASP A 270 -20.24 6.92 25.39
N ILE A 271 -19.32 6.28 24.66
CA ILE A 271 -19.65 5.39 23.54
C ILE A 271 -20.47 4.18 24.03
N ASP A 272 -20.01 3.51 25.10
CA ASP A 272 -20.71 2.35 25.67
C ASP A 272 -22.10 2.73 26.15
N LYS A 273 -22.24 3.87 26.84
CA LYS A 273 -23.53 4.40 27.27
C LYS A 273 -24.47 4.63 26.09
N LYS A 274 -24.04 5.36 25.07
CA LYS A 274 -24.87 5.65 23.87
C LYS A 274 -25.27 4.38 23.12
N SER A 275 -24.35 3.42 23.02
CA SER A 275 -24.61 2.14 22.37
C SER A 275 -25.67 1.35 23.15
N ASN A 276 -25.55 1.28 24.47
CA ASN A 276 -26.55 0.65 25.34
C ASN A 276 -27.91 1.35 25.23
N ASP A 277 -27.95 2.68 25.29
CA ASP A 277 -29.18 3.46 25.13
C ASP A 277 -29.85 3.18 23.76
N PHE A 278 -29.06 3.05 22.70
CA PHE A 278 -29.57 2.70 21.37
C PHE A 278 -30.11 1.27 21.29
N TYR A 279 -29.40 0.28 21.84
CA TYR A 279 -29.86 -1.11 21.85
C TYR A 279 -31.10 -1.31 22.74
N GLU A 280 -31.24 -0.50 23.78
CA GLU A 280 -32.43 -0.48 24.63
C GLU A 280 -33.62 0.29 24.03
N SER A 281 -33.41 1.03 22.94
CA SER A 281 -34.47 1.78 22.26
C SER A 281 -35.54 0.88 21.64
N ASP A 282 -36.78 1.37 21.62
CA ASP A 282 -37.91 0.68 20.98
C ASP A 282 -37.64 0.44 19.48
N PHE A 283 -36.91 1.33 18.83
CA PHE A 283 -36.50 1.17 17.45
C PHE A 283 -35.68 -0.11 17.27
N TYR A 284 -34.59 -0.27 18.03
CA TYR A 284 -33.70 -1.42 17.87
C TYR A 284 -34.40 -2.72 18.29
N LYS A 285 -35.15 -2.72 19.41
CA LYS A 285 -35.93 -3.89 19.86
C LYS A 285 -36.92 -4.35 18.80
N ASN A 286 -37.67 -3.42 18.19
CA ASN A 286 -38.61 -3.75 17.12
C ASN A 286 -37.90 -4.20 15.84
N TRP A 287 -36.79 -3.55 15.48
CA TRP A 287 -35.98 -3.94 14.32
C TRP A 287 -35.44 -5.37 14.51
N SER A 288 -34.78 -5.65 15.63
CA SER A 288 -34.23 -6.97 15.97
C SER A 288 -35.30 -8.06 15.95
N LYS A 289 -36.50 -7.79 16.51
CA LYS A 289 -37.63 -8.72 16.46
C LYS A 289 -38.09 -9.01 15.02
N LYS A 290 -38.13 -7.99 14.15
CA LYS A 290 -38.52 -8.13 12.73
C LYS A 290 -37.46 -8.83 11.88
N THR A 291 -36.17 -8.66 12.21
CA THR A 291 -35.06 -9.20 11.41
C THR A 291 -34.57 -10.57 11.86
N LYS A 292 -35.01 -11.06 13.03
CA LYS A 292 -34.58 -12.34 13.63
C LYS A 292 -34.63 -13.54 12.68
N ASN A 293 -35.58 -13.56 11.74
CA ASN A 293 -35.79 -14.66 10.80
C ASN A 293 -35.35 -14.34 9.35
N LEU A 294 -34.78 -13.16 9.11
CA LEU A 294 -34.29 -12.78 7.78
C LEU A 294 -32.90 -13.35 7.53
N SER A 295 -32.58 -13.67 6.28
CA SER A 295 -31.26 -14.14 5.87
C SER A 295 -30.86 -13.53 4.52
N GLY A 296 -29.57 -13.61 4.17
CA GLY A 296 -29.05 -13.10 2.91
C GLY A 296 -29.39 -11.63 2.63
N ASP A 297 -29.88 -11.35 1.43
CA ASP A 297 -30.17 -10.00 0.94
C ASP A 297 -31.30 -9.29 1.71
N GLU A 298 -32.27 -10.05 2.23
CA GLU A 298 -33.36 -9.47 3.02
C GLU A 298 -32.82 -8.85 4.32
N LEU A 299 -31.89 -9.54 4.97
CA LEU A 299 -31.24 -9.05 6.18
C LEU A 299 -30.36 -7.83 5.87
N GLU A 300 -29.59 -7.84 4.78
CA GLU A 300 -28.78 -6.67 4.40
C GLU A 300 -29.62 -5.45 4.03
N ASN A 301 -30.76 -5.64 3.35
CA ASN A 301 -31.69 -4.56 3.09
C ASN A 301 -32.32 -4.03 4.39
N ALA A 302 -32.68 -4.92 5.31
CA ALA A 302 -33.20 -4.52 6.62
C ALA A 302 -32.17 -3.81 7.50
N LYS A 303 -30.86 -4.07 7.34
CA LYS A 303 -29.79 -3.33 8.05
C LYS A 303 -29.65 -1.87 7.63
N LYS A 304 -30.11 -1.47 6.43
CA LYS A 304 -30.01 -0.07 5.94
C LYS A 304 -30.66 0.95 6.89
N PRO A 305 -31.97 0.84 7.24
CA PRO A 305 -32.59 1.77 8.17
C PRO A 305 -31.97 1.72 9.57
N MET A 306 -31.48 0.56 10.02
CA MET A 306 -30.77 0.45 11.30
C MET A 306 -29.45 1.23 11.30
N ARG A 307 -28.65 1.12 10.24
CA ARG A 307 -27.41 1.90 10.07
C ARG A 307 -27.68 3.40 9.97
N GLU A 308 -28.75 3.81 9.29
CA GLU A 308 -29.17 5.21 9.23
C GLU A 308 -29.57 5.76 10.60
N GLU A 309 -30.35 4.99 11.36
CA GLU A 309 -30.79 5.39 12.69
C GLU A 309 -29.61 5.41 13.68
N ALA A 310 -28.73 4.42 13.63
CA ALA A 310 -27.48 4.40 14.39
C ALA A 310 -26.61 5.64 14.07
N ARG A 311 -26.48 5.99 12.78
CA ARG A 311 -25.75 7.20 12.34
C ARG A 311 -26.38 8.49 12.88
N LYS A 312 -27.71 8.61 12.88
CA LYS A 312 -28.42 9.76 13.47
C LYS A 312 -28.16 9.87 14.97
N ASN A 313 -28.18 8.75 15.67
CA ASN A 313 -27.90 8.66 17.12
C ASN A 313 -26.40 8.69 17.45
N ARG A 314 -25.54 8.86 16.44
CA ARG A 314 -24.07 8.91 16.57
C ARG A 314 -23.47 7.68 17.24
N ILE A 315 -24.06 6.51 17.00
CA ILE A 315 -23.53 5.24 17.48
C ILE A 315 -22.28 4.94 16.68
N VAL A 316 -21.18 4.75 17.38
CA VAL A 316 -19.85 4.41 16.86
C VAL A 316 -19.29 3.29 17.70
N ASP A 317 -18.47 2.41 17.11
CA ASP A 317 -17.95 1.23 17.81
C ASP A 317 -16.70 1.54 18.66
N GLY A 318 -16.02 2.65 18.36
CA GLY A 318 -14.80 3.08 19.02
C GLY A 318 -14.52 4.57 18.86
N SER A 319 -13.49 5.03 19.57
CA SER A 319 -12.99 6.40 19.47
C SER A 319 -12.12 6.57 18.23
N GLY A 320 -12.10 7.77 17.65
CA GLY A 320 -11.30 8.03 16.47
C GLY A 320 -11.47 9.43 15.89
N PHE A 321 -10.79 9.67 14.79
CA PHE A 321 -10.82 10.91 14.04
C PHE A 321 -10.92 10.60 12.55
N SER A 322 -11.52 11.49 11.76
CA SER A 322 -11.48 11.40 10.30
C SER A 322 -11.55 12.78 9.67
N LEU A 323 -10.80 12.98 8.58
CA LEU A 323 -11.02 14.06 7.63
C LEU A 323 -11.95 13.57 6.53
N ASP A 324 -13.24 13.69 6.82
CA ASP A 324 -14.31 13.34 5.91
C ASP A 324 -14.50 14.44 4.86
N TRP A 325 -15.08 14.08 3.73
CA TRP A 325 -15.41 15.05 2.67
C TRP A 325 -16.89 15.38 2.67
N GLU A 326 -17.19 16.61 2.30
CA GLU A 326 -18.55 17.05 2.06
C GLU A 326 -18.58 18.16 1.00
N TYR A 327 -19.77 18.45 0.49
CA TYR A 327 -19.99 19.45 -0.54
C TYR A 327 -20.95 20.55 -0.10
N ASN A 328 -20.71 21.75 -0.62
CA ASN A 328 -21.68 22.84 -0.60
C ASN A 328 -22.76 22.55 -1.65
N TYR A 329 -23.77 21.76 -1.28
CA TYR A 329 -24.87 21.37 -2.17
C TYR A 329 -25.57 22.57 -2.84
N PRO A 330 -25.91 23.66 -2.13
CA PRO A 330 -26.42 24.87 -2.78
C PRO A 330 -25.46 25.46 -3.84
N GLY A 331 -24.15 25.40 -3.59
CA GLY A 331 -23.13 25.84 -4.55
C GLY A 331 -23.04 24.94 -5.78
N LEU A 332 -23.17 23.62 -5.61
CA LEU A 332 -23.27 22.66 -6.72
C LEU A 332 -24.56 22.85 -7.54
N GLU A 333 -25.69 23.06 -6.86
CA GLU A 333 -26.98 23.29 -7.52
C GLU A 333 -26.95 24.58 -8.34
N LYS A 334 -26.38 25.65 -7.78
CA LYS A 334 -26.16 26.90 -8.50
C LYS A 334 -25.26 26.70 -9.74
N ALA A 335 -24.16 25.98 -9.61
CA ALA A 335 -23.26 25.69 -10.73
C ALA A 335 -23.96 24.86 -11.83
N LEU A 336 -24.81 23.90 -11.44
CA LEU A 336 -25.63 23.13 -12.37
C LEU A 336 -26.63 24.05 -13.10
N ASP A 337 -27.37 24.86 -12.35
CA ASP A 337 -28.41 25.75 -12.89
C ASP A 337 -27.85 26.75 -13.91
N GLU A 338 -26.68 27.34 -13.61
CA GLU A 338 -25.97 28.23 -14.53
C GLU A 338 -25.51 27.49 -15.81
N ALA A 339 -25.21 26.19 -15.72
CA ALA A 339 -24.75 25.38 -16.85
C ALA A 339 -25.88 24.75 -17.68
N ILE A 340 -27.09 24.57 -17.15
CA ILE A 340 -28.21 23.91 -17.86
C ILE A 340 -28.45 24.45 -19.28
N PRO A 341 -28.51 25.79 -19.52
CA PRO A 341 -28.72 26.32 -20.87
C PRO A 341 -27.62 25.90 -21.85
N LEU A 342 -26.39 25.72 -21.36
CA LEU A 342 -25.25 25.28 -22.15
C LEU A 342 -25.28 23.76 -22.39
N LEU A 343 -25.55 22.97 -21.35
CA LEU A 343 -25.60 21.51 -21.44
C LEU A 343 -26.58 21.02 -22.49
N LYS A 344 -27.74 21.69 -22.62
CA LYS A 344 -28.76 21.37 -23.65
C LYS A 344 -28.26 21.60 -25.08
N LYS A 345 -27.28 22.50 -25.28
CA LYS A 345 -26.73 22.87 -26.58
C LYS A 345 -25.56 21.97 -27.01
N ILE A 346 -24.94 21.23 -26.08
CA ILE A 346 -23.81 20.35 -26.38
C ILE A 346 -24.30 19.10 -27.11
N LYS A 347 -24.01 19.04 -28.41
CA LYS A 347 -24.34 17.92 -29.30
C LYS A 347 -23.09 17.45 -30.04
N ILE A 348 -22.93 16.14 -30.16
CA ILE A 348 -21.88 15.50 -30.97
C ILE A 348 -22.56 14.61 -31.99
N ASP A 349 -22.23 14.80 -33.27
CA ASP A 349 -22.85 14.07 -34.38
C ASP A 349 -24.39 14.09 -34.32
N GLY A 350 -24.94 15.25 -33.94
CA GLY A 350 -26.39 15.49 -33.80
C GLY A 350 -27.02 14.91 -32.52
N LYS A 351 -26.29 14.13 -31.72
CA LYS A 351 -26.80 13.53 -30.47
C LYS A 351 -26.46 14.41 -29.27
N ALA A 352 -27.45 14.64 -28.40
CA ALA A 352 -27.24 15.34 -27.14
C ALA A 352 -26.29 14.53 -26.25
N VAL A 353 -25.26 15.19 -25.71
CA VAL A 353 -24.34 14.55 -24.76
C VAL A 353 -25.07 14.32 -23.44
N ILE A 354 -25.79 15.32 -22.93
CA ILE A 354 -26.59 15.25 -21.70
C ILE A 354 -28.07 15.36 -22.05
N ASN A 355 -28.90 14.49 -21.49
CA ASN A 355 -30.36 14.54 -21.67
C ASN A 355 -31.07 15.16 -20.44
N GLU A 356 -32.37 15.46 -20.57
CA GLU A 356 -33.18 16.02 -19.47
C GLU A 356 -33.23 15.11 -18.23
N GLN A 357 -33.16 13.79 -18.42
CA GLN A 357 -33.19 12.83 -17.33
C GLN A 357 -31.89 12.88 -16.51
N ASP A 358 -30.74 13.09 -17.14
CA ASP A 358 -29.45 13.27 -16.48
C ASP A 358 -29.51 14.52 -15.58
N ILE A 359 -30.03 15.65 -16.10
CA ILE A 359 -30.19 16.91 -15.34
C ILE A 359 -31.15 16.72 -14.17
N LYS A 360 -32.30 16.09 -14.40
CA LYS A 360 -33.31 15.84 -13.37
C LYS A 360 -32.77 14.96 -12.25
N LYS A 361 -32.03 13.90 -12.59
CA LYS A 361 -31.36 13.04 -11.61
C LYS A 361 -30.33 13.82 -10.78
N ALA A 362 -29.48 14.60 -11.44
CA ALA A 362 -28.50 15.44 -10.75
C ALA A 362 -29.17 16.42 -9.75
N LYS A 363 -30.21 17.14 -10.17
CA LYS A 363 -30.98 18.03 -9.26
C LYS A 363 -31.61 17.28 -8.08
N ASN A 364 -32.25 16.16 -8.36
CA ASN A 364 -32.88 15.33 -7.32
C ASN A 364 -31.86 14.72 -6.35
N GLY A 365 -30.64 14.43 -6.82
CA GLY A 365 -29.53 14.04 -5.95
C GLY A 365 -29.14 15.20 -5.03
N LEU A 366 -28.84 16.37 -5.61
CA LEU A 366 -28.35 17.52 -4.87
C LEU A 366 -29.34 17.98 -3.78
N SER A 367 -30.65 17.98 -4.06
CA SER A 367 -31.69 18.33 -3.07
C SER A 367 -31.77 17.34 -1.90
N ARG A 368 -31.38 16.08 -2.12
CA ARG A 368 -31.27 15.03 -1.09
C ARG A 368 -29.90 15.00 -0.41
N LYS A 369 -29.02 15.97 -0.69
CA LYS A 369 -27.62 15.99 -0.26
C LYS A 369 -26.86 14.74 -0.73
N ASP A 370 -27.05 14.41 -2.00
CA ASP A 370 -26.32 13.34 -2.68
C ASP A 370 -25.76 13.83 -4.02
N ALA A 371 -24.44 13.77 -4.17
CA ALA A 371 -23.75 14.32 -5.33
C ALA A 371 -23.46 13.26 -6.42
N GLU A 372 -23.85 12.00 -6.21
CA GLU A 372 -23.50 10.89 -7.12
C GLU A 372 -23.99 11.13 -8.56
N ASP A 373 -25.29 11.40 -8.73
CA ASP A 373 -25.86 11.66 -10.06
C ASP A 373 -25.33 12.95 -10.70
N TYR A 374 -24.97 13.95 -9.87
CA TYR A 374 -24.32 15.16 -10.33
C TYR A 374 -22.91 14.87 -10.88
N PHE A 375 -22.11 14.06 -10.18
CA PHE A 375 -20.78 13.69 -10.66
C PHE A 375 -20.83 12.83 -11.92
N LYS A 376 -21.78 11.90 -12.03
CA LYS A 376 -21.99 11.15 -13.29
C LYS A 376 -22.26 12.07 -14.48
N LEU A 377 -23.02 13.15 -14.27
CA LEU A 377 -23.27 14.16 -15.29
C LEU A 377 -21.99 14.92 -15.64
N VAL A 378 -21.22 15.38 -14.64
CA VAL A 378 -19.97 16.12 -14.83
C VAL A 378 -18.91 15.26 -15.53
N ASP A 379 -18.72 14.00 -15.10
CA ASP A 379 -17.76 13.06 -15.70
C ASP A 379 -18.10 12.75 -17.16
N LYS A 380 -19.39 12.69 -17.50
CA LYS A 380 -19.87 12.53 -18.89
C LYS A 380 -19.52 13.75 -19.76
N ILE A 381 -19.60 14.95 -19.20
CA ILE A 381 -19.13 16.18 -19.87
C ILE A 381 -17.61 16.20 -19.98
N GLU A 382 -16.88 15.85 -18.92
CA GLU A 382 -15.42 15.83 -18.91
C GLU A 382 -14.85 14.88 -19.98
N SER A 383 -15.39 13.66 -20.06
CA SER A 383 -14.98 12.67 -21.06
C SER A 383 -15.10 13.21 -22.49
N VAL A 384 -16.21 13.88 -22.78
CA VAL A 384 -16.46 14.54 -24.07
C VAL A 384 -15.58 15.77 -24.25
N TRP A 385 -15.38 16.57 -23.20
CA TRP A 385 -14.53 17.76 -23.24
C TRP A 385 -13.08 17.42 -23.55
N VAL A 386 -12.56 16.31 -23.02
CA VAL A 386 -11.19 15.85 -23.27
C VAL A 386 -11.03 15.25 -24.67
N SER A 387 -12.00 14.44 -25.12
CA SER A 387 -11.88 13.70 -26.38
C SER A 387 -12.35 14.47 -27.62
N GLU A 388 -13.33 15.37 -27.46
CA GLU A 388 -14.11 15.92 -28.57
C GLU A 388 -14.31 17.45 -28.46
N LYS A 389 -13.47 18.15 -27.69
CA LYS A 389 -13.53 19.63 -27.47
C LYS A 389 -13.83 20.41 -28.74
N ASP A 390 -13.09 20.09 -29.80
CA ASP A 390 -13.16 20.79 -31.08
C ASP A 390 -14.49 20.58 -31.80
N LYS A 391 -15.11 19.40 -31.68
CA LYS A 391 -16.40 19.12 -32.32
C LYS A 391 -17.51 19.96 -31.69
N ILE A 392 -17.47 20.17 -30.36
CA ILE A 392 -18.45 20.99 -29.62
C ILE A 392 -18.56 22.40 -30.21
N PHE A 393 -17.45 22.99 -30.66
CA PHE A 393 -17.42 24.34 -31.21
C PHE A 393 -17.57 24.41 -32.73
N LYS A 394 -17.42 23.28 -33.43
CA LYS A 394 -17.53 23.19 -34.89
C LYS A 394 -18.91 22.74 -35.36
N GLN A 395 -19.68 22.08 -34.50
CA GLN A 395 -20.96 21.47 -34.82
C GLN A 395 -22.06 21.84 -33.80
N GLY A 396 -23.33 21.71 -34.19
CA GLY A 396 -24.47 21.89 -33.30
C GLY A 396 -24.86 23.34 -32.99
N GLU A 397 -25.61 23.51 -31.91
CA GLU A 397 -26.23 24.80 -31.53
C GLU A 397 -25.20 25.82 -31.08
N ILE A 398 -24.15 25.42 -30.37
CA ILE A 398 -23.05 26.31 -29.94
C ILE A 398 -22.34 26.91 -31.15
N ALA A 399 -21.99 26.08 -32.14
CA ALA A 399 -21.38 26.55 -33.38
C ALA A 399 -22.30 27.52 -34.14
N THR A 400 -23.60 27.23 -34.17
CA THR A 400 -24.61 28.08 -34.81
C THR A 400 -24.74 29.42 -34.10
N GLU A 401 -24.72 29.46 -32.76
CA GLU A 401 -24.75 30.70 -31.98
C GLU A 401 -23.49 31.52 -32.14
N ILE A 402 -22.31 30.89 -32.14
CA ILE A 402 -21.04 31.56 -32.45
C ILE A 402 -21.13 32.20 -33.84
N GLN A 403 -21.64 31.48 -34.85
CA GLN A 403 -21.84 32.04 -36.19
C GLN A 403 -22.88 33.15 -36.22
N LYS A 404 -23.95 33.06 -35.42
CA LYS A 404 -25.00 34.08 -35.33
C LYS A 404 -24.48 35.36 -34.69
N GLU A 405 -23.71 35.26 -33.61
CA GLU A 405 -23.05 36.42 -32.99
C GLU A 405 -22.05 37.07 -33.95
N ILE A 406 -21.27 36.27 -34.68
CA ILE A 406 -20.38 36.76 -35.74
C ILE A 406 -21.19 37.50 -36.82
N LYS A 407 -22.30 36.93 -37.30
CA LYS A 407 -23.16 37.58 -38.30
C LYS A 407 -23.78 38.88 -37.77
N SER A 408 -24.27 38.89 -36.53
CA SER A 408 -24.82 40.08 -35.88
C SER A 408 -23.78 41.20 -35.77
N TYR A 409 -22.53 40.85 -35.45
CA TYR A 409 -21.40 41.80 -35.48
C TYR A 409 -21.18 42.34 -36.90
N GLN A 410 -21.13 41.47 -37.91
CA GLN A 410 -20.97 41.85 -39.32
C GLN A 410 -22.11 42.76 -39.81
N GLU A 411 -23.35 42.53 -39.36
CA GLU A 411 -24.50 43.37 -39.73
C GLU A 411 -24.45 44.74 -39.07
N LYS A 412 -24.03 44.84 -37.79
CA LYS A 412 -23.81 46.13 -37.12
C LYS A 412 -22.71 46.92 -37.82
N GLU A 413 -21.63 46.25 -38.18
CA GLU A 413 -20.51 46.82 -38.91
C GLU A 413 -20.93 47.33 -40.30
N LYS A 414 -21.69 46.52 -41.05
CA LYS A 414 -22.24 46.90 -42.35
C LYS A 414 -23.14 48.14 -42.22
N LYS A 415 -23.98 48.21 -41.19
CA LYS A 415 -24.82 49.39 -40.92
C LYS A 415 -23.99 50.63 -40.57
N ASN A 416 -22.89 50.47 -39.84
CA ASN A 416 -21.96 51.57 -39.56
C ASN A 416 -21.33 52.09 -40.86
N GLN A 417 -20.89 51.18 -41.74
CA GLN A 417 -20.33 51.53 -43.06
C GLN A 417 -21.37 52.20 -43.97
N GLU A 418 -22.60 51.69 -44.01
CA GLU A 418 -23.70 52.32 -44.74
C GLU A 418 -24.01 53.73 -44.19
N SER A 419 -23.89 53.95 -42.87
CA SER A 419 -24.05 55.27 -42.26
C SER A 419 -22.93 56.23 -42.64
N ILE A 420 -21.68 55.79 -42.62
CA ILE A 420 -20.51 56.59 -43.03
C ILE A 420 -20.61 56.93 -44.52
N ASN A 421 -20.97 55.96 -45.38
CA ASN A 421 -21.17 56.18 -46.81
C ASN A 421 -22.28 57.20 -47.10
N LYS A 422 -23.41 57.12 -46.39
CA LYS A 422 -24.49 58.12 -46.51
C LYS A 422 -24.03 59.51 -46.07
N GLN A 423 -23.22 59.62 -45.02
CA GLN A 423 -22.66 60.90 -44.60
C GLN A 423 -21.73 61.48 -45.67
N ILE A 424 -20.84 60.65 -46.25
CA ILE A 424 -19.96 61.06 -47.36
C ILE A 424 -20.80 61.57 -48.55
N GLU A 425 -21.88 60.87 -48.91
CA GLU A 425 -22.76 61.24 -50.02
C GLU A 425 -23.48 62.57 -49.77
N VAL A 426 -23.98 62.79 -48.54
CA VAL A 426 -24.59 64.07 -48.12
C VAL A 426 -23.60 65.21 -48.27
N TYR A 427 -22.36 65.06 -47.78
CA TYR A 427 -21.35 66.10 -47.88
C TYR A 427 -20.87 66.32 -49.32
N LYS A 428 -20.86 65.29 -50.18
CA LYS A 428 -20.58 65.44 -51.62
C LYS A 428 -21.66 66.27 -52.32
N ILE A 429 -22.94 66.03 -52.01
CA ILE A 429 -24.06 66.81 -52.53
C ILE A 429 -24.00 68.26 -52.02
N GLU A 430 -23.70 68.46 -50.73
CA GLU A 430 -23.55 69.80 -50.14
C GLU A 430 -22.42 70.59 -50.81
N ARG A 431 -21.29 69.93 -51.06
CA ARG A 431 -20.14 70.49 -51.79
C ARG A 431 -20.54 70.94 -53.20
N GLU A 432 -21.31 70.13 -53.92
CA GLU A 432 -21.81 70.45 -55.27
C GLU A 432 -22.80 71.63 -55.25
N ASN A 433 -23.70 71.67 -54.27
CA ASN A 433 -24.64 72.78 -54.09
C ASN A 433 -23.91 74.10 -53.78
N ILE A 434 -22.87 74.07 -52.95
CA ILE A 434 -22.04 75.25 -52.65
C ILE A 434 -21.29 75.73 -53.90
N SER A 435 -20.81 74.79 -54.72
CA SER A 435 -20.14 75.10 -56.00
C SER A 435 -21.06 75.83 -57.00
N ASN A 436 -22.37 75.61 -56.91
CA ASN A 436 -23.40 76.20 -57.77
C ASN A 436 -24.16 77.38 -57.11
N SER A 437 -23.70 77.85 -55.94
CA SER A 437 -24.38 78.90 -55.18
C SER A 437 -24.01 80.30 -55.65
N ALA A 438 -24.82 81.30 -55.26
CA ALA A 438 -24.55 82.72 -55.55
C ALA A 438 -23.52 83.38 -54.61
N LEU A 439 -22.70 82.58 -53.91
CA LEU A 439 -21.65 83.06 -53.01
C LEU A 439 -20.45 83.62 -53.80
N SER A 440 -19.61 84.42 -53.14
CA SER A 440 -18.37 84.88 -53.75
C SER A 440 -17.37 83.73 -53.96
N PRO A 441 -16.48 83.79 -54.97
CA PRO A 441 -15.50 82.72 -55.22
C PRO A 441 -14.64 82.34 -54.01
N GLU A 442 -14.30 83.32 -53.16
CA GLU A 442 -13.51 83.12 -51.94
C GLU A 442 -14.28 82.33 -50.86
N GLU A 443 -15.58 82.64 -50.69
CA GLU A 443 -16.47 81.91 -49.77
C GLU A 443 -16.76 80.48 -50.25
N ILE A 444 -16.94 80.29 -51.57
CA ILE A 444 -17.09 78.98 -52.20
C ILE A 444 -15.84 78.13 -51.92
N ASN A 445 -14.66 78.67 -52.17
CA ASN A 445 -13.40 77.94 -52.00
C ASN A 445 -13.16 77.54 -50.54
N SER A 446 -13.42 78.45 -49.58
CA SER A 446 -13.26 78.14 -48.14
C SER A 446 -14.19 77.01 -47.68
N LYS A 447 -15.46 77.02 -48.10
CA LYS A 447 -16.42 75.97 -47.71
C LYS A 447 -16.17 74.63 -48.40
N ILE A 448 -15.70 74.65 -49.65
CA ILE A 448 -15.32 73.41 -50.36
C ILE A 448 -14.13 72.75 -49.67
N ILE A 449 -13.12 73.51 -49.23
CA ILE A 449 -11.96 72.97 -48.51
C ILE A 449 -12.40 72.30 -47.20
N GLU A 450 -13.30 72.92 -46.43
CA GLU A 450 -13.83 72.35 -45.19
C GLU A 450 -14.58 71.03 -45.44
N LEU A 451 -15.44 70.98 -46.47
CA LEU A 451 -16.15 69.76 -46.85
C LEU A 451 -15.23 68.67 -47.40
N ASP A 452 -14.20 69.02 -48.17
CA ASP A 452 -13.21 68.07 -48.69
C ASP A 452 -12.39 67.45 -47.56
N ILE A 453 -12.06 68.21 -46.51
CA ILE A 453 -11.44 67.67 -45.29
C ILE A 453 -12.38 66.67 -44.61
N ILE A 454 -13.66 67.02 -44.41
CA ILE A 454 -14.64 66.12 -43.77
C ILE A 454 -14.83 64.84 -44.59
N ILE A 455 -14.94 64.95 -45.92
CA ILE A 455 -15.06 63.79 -46.83
C ILE A 455 -13.81 62.92 -46.72
N GLN A 456 -12.60 63.50 -46.76
CA GLN A 456 -11.35 62.76 -46.62
C GLN A 456 -11.24 62.06 -45.26
N GLU A 457 -11.66 62.69 -44.16
CA GLU A 457 -11.69 62.07 -42.83
C GLU A 457 -12.66 60.88 -42.76
N LEU A 458 -13.83 60.99 -43.36
CA LEU A 458 -14.81 59.90 -43.41
C LEU A 458 -14.36 58.75 -44.33
N GLU A 459 -13.75 59.07 -45.48
CA GLU A 459 -13.16 58.09 -46.40
C GLU A 459 -11.95 57.39 -45.75
N ALA A 460 -11.13 58.12 -44.98
CA ALA A 460 -10.04 57.55 -44.19
C ALA A 460 -10.55 56.62 -43.08
N LYS A 461 -11.62 56.99 -42.35
CA LYS A 461 -12.29 56.11 -41.37
C LYS A 461 -12.83 54.84 -42.03
N LEU A 462 -13.46 54.95 -43.19
CA LEU A 462 -13.96 53.80 -43.95
C LEU A 462 -12.83 52.90 -44.47
N ALA A 463 -11.71 53.50 -44.90
CA ALA A 463 -10.52 52.78 -45.35
C ALA A 463 -9.80 52.09 -44.19
N GLU A 464 -9.68 52.75 -43.03
CA GLU A 464 -9.13 52.17 -41.80
C GLU A 464 -9.96 50.97 -41.35
N ASP A 465 -11.31 51.13 -41.32
CA ASP A 465 -12.24 50.04 -41.08
C ASP A 465 -11.92 48.87 -42.04
N ASN A 466 -11.74 49.11 -43.35
CA ASN A 466 -11.54 48.06 -44.36
C ASN A 466 -10.22 47.25 -44.32
N THR A 467 -9.22 47.62 -43.51
CA THR A 467 -7.90 46.94 -43.46
C THR A 467 -7.81 45.80 -42.42
N LEU A 468 -6.63 45.16 -42.27
CA LEU A 468 -6.29 43.99 -41.41
C LEU A 468 -6.87 43.97 -39.97
N LYS A 469 -7.35 45.11 -39.44
CA LYS A 469 -8.17 45.19 -38.22
C LYS A 469 -9.43 44.28 -38.29
N LYS A 470 -10.06 44.11 -39.45
CA LYS A 470 -11.30 43.32 -39.62
C LYS A 470 -11.15 41.82 -39.40
N SER A 471 -10.10 41.22 -39.95
CA SER A 471 -9.87 39.78 -39.78
C SER A 471 -9.46 39.46 -38.34
N SER A 472 -8.74 40.39 -37.69
CA SER A 472 -8.33 40.28 -36.30
C SER A 472 -9.49 40.49 -35.32
N GLU A 473 -10.34 41.52 -35.47
CA GLU A 473 -11.51 41.75 -34.61
C GLU A 473 -12.59 40.66 -34.75
N LYS A 474 -12.82 40.15 -35.97
CA LYS A 474 -13.74 39.02 -36.18
C LYS A 474 -13.20 37.73 -35.55
N ALA A 475 -11.89 37.49 -35.66
CA ALA A 475 -11.24 36.37 -35.01
C ALA A 475 -11.26 36.54 -33.49
N GLU A 476 -11.12 37.76 -32.99
CA GLU A 476 -11.19 38.11 -31.57
C GLU A 476 -12.58 37.89 -31.01
N GLN A 477 -13.65 38.39 -31.65
CA GLN A 477 -15.02 38.16 -31.20
C GLN A 477 -15.38 36.68 -31.20
N LYS A 478 -14.99 35.93 -32.25
CA LYS A 478 -15.14 34.47 -32.30
C LYS A 478 -14.40 33.80 -31.14
N THR A 479 -13.20 34.28 -30.83
CA THR A 479 -12.37 33.77 -29.73
C THR A 479 -12.98 34.10 -28.38
N ASN A 480 -13.50 35.31 -28.17
CA ASN A 480 -14.15 35.75 -26.93
C ASN A 480 -15.43 34.97 -26.66
N THR A 481 -16.31 34.80 -27.65
CA THR A 481 -17.51 33.97 -27.50
C THR A 481 -17.15 32.51 -27.20
N ARG A 482 -16.15 31.96 -27.90
CA ARG A 482 -15.62 30.62 -27.60
C ARG A 482 -15.11 30.53 -26.17
N LEU A 483 -14.23 31.45 -25.75
CA LEU A 483 -13.65 31.50 -24.41
C LEU A 483 -14.72 31.62 -23.32
N ASN A 484 -15.80 32.35 -23.55
CA ASN A 484 -16.93 32.41 -22.62
C ASN A 484 -17.61 31.04 -22.44
N TYR A 485 -17.81 30.28 -23.52
CA TYR A 485 -18.31 28.90 -23.42
C TYR A 485 -17.30 27.97 -22.76
N GLU A 486 -16.01 28.07 -23.09
CA GLU A 486 -14.96 27.29 -22.43
C GLU A 486 -14.93 27.59 -20.94
N TYR A 487 -15.05 28.86 -20.54
CA TYR A 487 -15.11 29.29 -19.15
C TYR A 487 -16.30 28.67 -18.42
N LYS A 488 -17.50 28.69 -19.00
CA LYS A 488 -18.69 28.07 -18.38
C LYS A 488 -18.56 26.56 -18.21
N ILE A 489 -18.01 25.86 -19.22
CA ILE A 489 -17.76 24.41 -19.11
C ILE A 489 -16.71 24.15 -18.05
N ASN A 490 -15.58 24.87 -18.08
CA ASN A 490 -14.52 24.72 -17.09
C ASN A 490 -14.99 25.05 -15.67
N ASN A 491 -15.89 26.03 -15.48
CA ASN A 491 -16.50 26.33 -14.19
C ASN A 491 -17.36 25.16 -13.70
N LEU A 492 -18.18 24.54 -14.57
CA LEU A 492 -18.94 23.35 -14.22
C LEU A 492 -18.01 22.19 -13.86
N LEU A 493 -16.96 21.94 -14.65
CA LEU A 493 -15.97 20.89 -14.39
C LEU A 493 -15.23 21.12 -13.06
N ALA A 494 -14.84 22.38 -12.78
CA ALA A 494 -14.15 22.76 -11.56
C ALA A 494 -15.08 22.81 -10.33
N SER A 495 -16.40 22.84 -10.52
CA SER A 495 -17.37 22.99 -9.42
C SER A 495 -17.30 21.87 -8.38
N LYS A 496 -16.95 20.64 -8.79
CA LYS A 496 -16.74 19.49 -7.89
C LYS A 496 -15.68 19.80 -6.85
N LYS A 497 -14.56 20.36 -7.30
CA LYS A 497 -13.44 20.77 -6.44
C LYS A 497 -13.76 22.06 -5.67
N ASN A 498 -14.29 23.08 -6.36
CA ASN A 498 -14.52 24.40 -5.77
C ASN A 498 -15.61 24.42 -4.68
N ASN A 499 -16.58 23.51 -4.76
CA ASN A 499 -17.64 23.37 -3.75
C ASN A 499 -17.39 22.22 -2.77
N GLY A 500 -16.32 21.44 -2.95
CA GLY A 500 -15.95 20.38 -2.03
C GLY A 500 -15.02 20.89 -0.93
N PHE A 501 -15.10 20.25 0.23
CA PHE A 501 -14.28 20.55 1.38
C PHE A 501 -14.07 19.29 2.23
N GLN A 502 -13.10 19.35 3.13
CA GLN A 502 -12.92 18.38 4.20
C GLN A 502 -13.38 18.97 5.52
N PHE A 503 -13.85 18.12 6.43
CA PHE A 503 -14.19 18.52 7.78
C PHE A 503 -13.70 17.48 8.79
N ALA A 504 -13.36 17.97 9.98
CA ALA A 504 -12.98 17.12 11.10
C ALA A 504 -14.20 16.41 11.68
N ARG A 505 -14.17 15.08 11.68
CA ARG A 505 -15.10 14.22 12.41
C ARG A 505 -14.37 13.57 13.59
N TYR A 506 -15.00 13.60 14.76
CA TYR A 506 -14.49 12.92 15.95
C TYR A 506 -15.48 11.83 16.34
N ASP A 507 -15.01 10.59 16.36
CA ASP A 507 -15.76 9.44 16.87
C ASP A 507 -15.41 9.30 18.36
N GLY A 508 -16.45 9.27 19.23
CA GLY A 508 -16.28 9.45 20.68
C GLY A 508 -16.28 10.93 21.07
N ASP A 509 -17.47 11.50 21.30
CA ASP A 509 -17.70 12.95 21.44
C ASP A 509 -16.79 13.68 22.46
N LEU A 510 -16.26 12.96 23.45
CA LEU A 510 -15.47 13.51 24.56
C LEU A 510 -13.96 13.64 24.29
N ILE A 511 -13.43 13.10 23.17
CA ILE A 511 -12.03 13.37 22.76
C ILE A 511 -11.88 14.70 22.03
N ARG A 512 -12.98 15.26 21.52
CA ARG A 512 -12.95 16.53 20.80
C ARG A 512 -12.48 17.66 21.72
N GLY A 513 -11.57 18.48 21.21
CA GLY A 513 -11.02 19.64 21.93
C GLY A 513 -9.94 19.29 22.96
N THR A 514 -9.67 18.00 23.16
CA THR A 514 -8.58 17.52 24.02
C THR A 514 -7.25 17.49 23.26
N GLU A 515 -6.14 17.38 23.99
CA GLU A 515 -4.83 17.16 23.38
C GLU A 515 -4.80 15.85 22.56
N VAL A 516 -5.48 14.80 23.03
CA VAL A 516 -5.63 13.53 22.29
C VAL A 516 -6.31 13.76 20.95
N GLY A 517 -7.47 14.40 20.94
CA GLY A 517 -8.22 14.67 19.70
C GLY A 517 -7.43 15.51 18.70
N MET A 518 -6.68 16.50 19.19
CA MET A 518 -5.81 17.33 18.34
C MET A 518 -4.59 16.58 17.81
N THR A 519 -3.99 15.68 18.60
CA THR A 519 -2.95 14.76 18.10
C THR A 519 -3.52 13.89 16.98
N LEU A 520 -4.72 13.30 17.13
CA LEU A 520 -5.32 12.47 16.07
C LEU A 520 -5.52 13.27 14.77
N PHE A 521 -6.06 14.48 14.88
CA PHE A 521 -6.21 15.39 13.74
C PHE A 521 -4.85 15.68 13.11
N TYR A 522 -3.90 16.14 13.90
CA TYR A 522 -2.57 16.50 13.43
C TYR A 522 -1.90 15.36 12.66
N THR A 523 -1.85 14.16 13.25
CA THR A 523 -1.14 13.03 12.65
C THR A 523 -1.82 12.55 11.38
N ASP A 524 -3.15 12.57 11.32
CA ASP A 524 -3.88 12.22 10.11
C ASP A 524 -3.63 13.23 8.97
N LEU A 525 -3.77 14.53 9.27
CA LEU A 525 -3.54 15.59 8.30
C LEU A 525 -2.09 15.59 7.81
N LEU A 526 -1.12 15.39 8.71
CA LEU A 526 0.29 15.37 8.35
C LEU A 526 0.67 14.14 7.51
N MET A 527 0.14 12.96 7.84
CA MET A 527 0.34 11.75 7.04
C MET A 527 -0.15 11.95 5.61
N LYS A 528 -1.32 12.57 5.43
CA LYS A 528 -1.80 12.96 4.10
C LYS A 528 -0.85 13.95 3.44
N ILE A 529 -0.47 15.04 4.12
CA ILE A 529 0.52 16.04 3.63
C ILE A 529 1.80 15.37 3.11
N PHE A 530 2.30 14.35 3.81
CA PHE A 530 3.47 13.58 3.38
C PHE A 530 3.18 12.61 2.23
N ASP A 531 1.99 12.01 2.17
CA ASP A 531 1.62 11.11 1.06
C ASP A 531 1.55 11.82 -0.29
N PHE A 532 1.00 13.04 -0.34
CA PHE A 532 0.89 13.80 -1.61
C PHE A 532 1.91 14.93 -1.77
N ASN A 533 2.92 14.98 -0.89
CA ASN A 533 4.01 15.97 -0.91
C ASN A 533 3.53 17.43 -0.95
N PHE A 534 2.53 17.77 -0.13
CA PHE A 534 2.05 19.15 -0.02
C PHE A 534 3.21 20.09 0.31
N GLU A 535 3.41 21.14 -0.48
CA GLU A 535 4.47 22.14 -0.22
C GLU A 535 5.84 21.50 0.01
N LYS A 536 6.15 20.39 -0.70
CA LYS A 536 7.40 19.62 -0.56
C LYS A 536 7.67 19.07 0.84
N ALA A 537 6.63 18.93 1.67
CA ALA A 537 6.78 18.55 3.07
C ALA A 537 7.50 17.21 3.27
N THR A 538 7.38 16.28 2.32
CA THR A 538 8.03 14.97 2.39
C THR A 538 9.53 15.09 2.15
N GLU A 539 9.94 15.88 1.16
CA GLU A 539 11.35 16.14 0.84
C GLU A 539 12.07 16.86 2.00
N GLU A 540 11.39 17.81 2.62
CA GLU A 540 11.92 18.58 3.76
C GLU A 540 12.17 17.73 5.01
N THR A 541 11.64 16.51 5.09
CA THR A 541 11.93 15.61 6.22
C THR A 541 13.39 15.16 6.26
N GLY A 542 14.04 15.04 5.09
CA GLY A 542 15.39 14.48 4.97
C GLY A 542 15.50 13.01 5.38
N ILE A 543 14.37 12.30 5.58
CA ILE A 543 14.39 10.88 5.94
C ILE A 543 14.78 10.08 4.71
N LYS A 544 15.89 9.35 4.79
CA LYS A 544 16.44 8.60 3.66
C LYS A 544 15.42 7.60 3.12
N GLY A 545 15.07 7.74 1.85
CA GLY A 545 14.15 6.84 1.16
C GLY A 545 12.67 7.09 1.39
N PHE A 546 12.32 8.07 2.21
CA PHE A 546 10.93 8.47 2.42
C PHE A 546 10.42 9.25 1.21
N ARG A 547 9.45 8.68 0.49
CA ARG A 547 8.88 9.25 -0.75
C ARG A 547 7.38 9.27 -0.69
N SER A 548 6.79 10.37 -1.13
CA SER A 548 5.35 10.52 -1.31
C SER A 548 4.83 9.60 -2.43
N SER A 549 3.56 9.20 -2.40
CA SER A 549 2.95 8.44 -3.49
C SER A 549 3.04 9.17 -4.84
N THR A 550 3.01 10.51 -4.82
CA THR A 550 3.20 11.36 -6.01
C THR A 550 4.60 11.30 -6.62
N GLN A 551 5.62 10.94 -5.84
CA GLN A 551 7.01 10.77 -6.30
C GLN A 551 7.33 9.33 -6.66
N ILE A 552 6.49 8.36 -6.27
CA ILE A 552 6.71 6.94 -6.55
C ILE A 552 6.23 6.65 -7.98
N PRO A 553 7.15 6.32 -8.91
CA PRO A 553 6.77 6.09 -10.29
C PRO A 553 6.08 4.73 -10.40
N THR A 554 4.94 4.67 -11.08
CA THR A 554 4.20 3.42 -11.27
C THR A 554 4.33 2.88 -12.67
N SER A 555 4.29 1.56 -12.77
CA SER A 555 4.25 0.88 -14.05
C SER A 555 2.98 1.14 -14.87
N PRO A 556 3.09 1.21 -16.21
CA PRO A 556 1.93 1.28 -17.10
C PRO A 556 1.00 0.06 -17.00
N ILE A 557 1.43 -1.07 -16.42
CA ILE A 557 0.56 -2.25 -16.21
C ILE A 557 -0.61 -1.93 -15.28
N TYR A 558 -0.45 -0.95 -14.38
CA TYR A 558 -1.47 -0.51 -13.41
C TYR A 558 -2.33 0.67 -13.90
N LYS A 559 -2.19 1.08 -15.16
CA LYS A 559 -2.93 2.24 -15.70
C LYS A 559 -4.45 2.09 -15.55
N SER A 560 -4.98 0.90 -15.80
CA SER A 560 -6.42 0.63 -15.64
C SER A 560 -6.87 0.70 -14.18
N ASP A 561 -6.07 0.16 -13.25
CA ASP A 561 -6.37 0.14 -11.83
C ASP A 561 -6.41 1.57 -11.28
N ARG A 562 -5.44 2.41 -11.66
CA ARG A 562 -5.43 3.84 -11.29
C ARG A 562 -6.57 4.67 -11.90
N GLN A 563 -7.05 4.29 -13.08
CA GLN A 563 -8.18 4.98 -13.71
C GLN A 563 -9.51 4.61 -13.07
N LYS A 564 -9.65 3.37 -12.62
CA LYS A 564 -10.86 2.86 -11.96
C LYS A 564 -10.91 3.23 -10.49
N GLU A 565 -9.82 3.00 -9.75
CA GLU A 565 -9.77 3.07 -8.30
C GLU A 565 -9.06 4.35 -7.85
N GLN A 566 -9.69 5.47 -8.21
CA GLN A 566 -9.08 6.77 -8.02
C GLN A 566 -9.08 7.10 -6.51
N PHE A 567 -10.20 6.93 -5.82
CA PHE A 567 -10.35 7.46 -4.47
C PHE A 567 -9.65 6.59 -3.42
N VAL A 568 -8.52 7.07 -2.90
CA VAL A 568 -7.76 6.37 -1.87
C VAL A 568 -8.12 6.91 -0.49
N ARG A 569 -8.53 6.00 0.40
CA ARG A 569 -8.68 6.24 1.83
C ARG A 569 -7.41 5.82 2.56
N LEU A 570 -6.80 6.73 3.31
CA LEU A 570 -5.67 6.48 4.21
C LEU A 570 -6.09 6.68 5.66
N TRP A 571 -5.74 5.75 6.55
CA TRP A 571 -5.98 5.94 7.98
C TRP A 571 -4.97 5.20 8.85
N PHE A 572 -4.77 5.69 10.07
CA PHE A 572 -4.07 4.96 11.11
C PHE A 572 -5.01 3.99 11.83
N ASP A 573 -4.50 2.81 12.16
CA ASP A 573 -5.25 1.75 12.85
C ASP A 573 -4.32 1.00 13.82
N PRO A 574 -4.86 0.24 14.81
CA PRO A 574 -4.06 -0.69 15.58
C PRO A 574 -3.37 -1.70 14.66
N ASN A 575 -2.07 -1.85 14.83
CA ASN A 575 -1.32 -2.92 14.19
C ASN A 575 -1.53 -4.22 14.98
N GLU A 576 -2.32 -5.15 14.45
CA GLU A 576 -2.55 -6.47 15.06
C GLU A 576 -1.26 -7.27 15.27
N SER A 577 -0.22 -7.04 14.44
CA SER A 577 1.10 -7.66 14.64
C SER A 577 1.94 -6.96 15.72
N GLY A 578 1.48 -5.81 16.19
CA GLY A 578 2.12 -4.95 17.20
C GLY A 578 1.68 -5.22 18.64
N TYR A 579 0.71 -6.11 18.85
CA TYR A 579 0.32 -6.56 20.18
C TYR A 579 -0.12 -8.03 20.18
N SER A 580 -0.20 -8.61 21.37
CA SER A 580 -0.86 -9.89 21.62
C SER A 580 -1.67 -9.77 22.91
N SER A 581 -2.77 -10.49 22.99
CA SER A 581 -3.60 -10.52 24.19
C SER A 581 -3.73 -11.95 24.73
N ASN A 582 -3.99 -12.08 26.02
CA ASN A 582 -4.38 -13.36 26.62
C ASN A 582 -5.61 -13.10 27.49
N LYS A 583 -6.76 -13.64 27.07
CA LYS A 583 -8.03 -13.50 27.80
C LYS A 583 -8.02 -14.24 29.14
N VAL A 584 -7.23 -15.31 29.28
CA VAL A 584 -7.19 -16.13 30.51
C VAL A 584 -6.46 -15.39 31.61
N ASP A 585 -5.28 -14.86 31.30
CA ASP A 585 -4.46 -14.11 32.25
C ASP A 585 -4.76 -12.60 32.23
N MET A 586 -5.77 -12.20 31.45
CA MET A 586 -6.22 -10.82 31.23
C MET A 586 -5.06 -9.85 30.94
N ASN A 587 -4.15 -10.23 30.05
CA ASN A 587 -2.95 -9.45 29.74
C ASN A 587 -2.89 -9.03 28.26
N ILE A 588 -2.13 -7.96 28.02
CA ILE A 588 -1.75 -7.51 26.68
C ILE A 588 -0.24 -7.24 26.71
N VAL A 589 0.45 -7.71 25.69
CA VAL A 589 1.85 -7.40 25.47
C VAL A 589 1.98 -6.62 24.17
N PHE A 590 2.74 -5.54 24.19
CA PHE A 590 2.96 -4.69 23.02
C PHE A 590 4.40 -4.83 22.54
N SER A 591 4.59 -4.80 21.22
CA SER A 591 5.88 -4.40 20.67
C SER A 591 6.00 -2.89 20.77
N ARG A 592 7.13 -2.36 20.34
CA ARG A 592 7.40 -0.93 20.29
C ARG A 592 6.35 -0.14 19.50
N HIS A 593 5.89 -0.64 18.36
CA HIS A 593 4.85 -0.02 17.54
C HIS A 593 3.58 -0.88 17.49
N ALA A 594 2.46 -0.29 17.89
CA ALA A 594 1.12 -0.84 17.80
C ALA A 594 0.23 -0.03 16.85
N THR A 595 0.82 0.86 16.05
CA THR A 595 0.13 1.72 15.07
C THR A 595 0.68 1.44 13.68
N HIS A 596 -0.20 1.41 12.68
CA HIS A 596 0.20 1.39 11.27
C HIS A 596 -0.78 2.19 10.41
N ILE A 597 -0.39 2.48 9.17
CA ILE A 597 -1.28 3.04 8.15
C ILE A 597 -1.91 1.88 7.36
N LYS A 598 -3.21 1.99 7.12
CA LYS A 598 -3.95 1.18 6.15
C LYS A 598 -4.43 2.04 4.99
N ALA A 599 -4.67 1.38 3.85
CA ALA A 599 -5.36 2.00 2.74
C ALA A 599 -6.25 1.07 1.97
N LEU A 600 -7.32 1.67 1.46
CA LEU A 600 -8.24 1.07 0.52
C LEU A 600 -8.54 2.08 -0.58
N ALA A 601 -8.81 1.58 -1.77
CA ALA A 601 -9.19 2.40 -2.90
C ALA A 601 -10.60 2.07 -3.38
N SER A 602 -11.22 3.03 -4.03
CA SER A 602 -12.55 2.88 -4.58
C SER A 602 -12.73 3.67 -5.87
N ASN A 603 -13.75 3.26 -6.62
CA ASN A 603 -14.18 3.90 -7.85
C ASN A 603 -14.93 5.22 -7.63
N ASP A 604 -15.51 5.42 -6.45
CA ASP A 604 -16.13 6.67 -6.05
C ASP A 604 -15.87 6.95 -4.55
N SER A 605 -15.97 8.21 -4.15
CA SER A 605 -15.69 8.68 -2.79
C SER A 605 -16.61 8.13 -1.69
N LYS A 606 -17.73 7.48 -2.06
CA LYS A 606 -18.74 6.92 -1.16
C LYS A 606 -18.96 5.42 -1.39
N SER A 607 -18.12 4.79 -2.21
CA SER A 607 -18.31 3.41 -2.64
C SER A 607 -18.15 2.48 -1.46
N LYS A 608 -18.98 1.43 -1.43
CA LYS A 608 -18.85 0.35 -0.45
C LYS A 608 -17.94 -0.77 -0.94
N ASN A 609 -17.53 -0.70 -2.20
CA ASN A 609 -16.69 -1.71 -2.84
C ASN A 609 -15.24 -1.22 -2.80
N GLU A 610 -14.69 -1.14 -1.60
CA GLU A 610 -13.28 -0.85 -1.37
C GLU A 610 -12.43 -2.03 -1.84
N VAL A 611 -11.38 -1.75 -2.60
CA VAL A 611 -10.38 -2.71 -3.10
C VAL A 611 -8.99 -2.33 -2.60
N THR A 612 -8.01 -3.19 -2.87
CA THR A 612 -6.62 -2.92 -2.49
C THR A 612 -6.11 -1.65 -3.17
N ALA A 613 -5.43 -0.78 -2.41
CA ALA A 613 -4.90 0.50 -2.90
C ALA A 613 -3.99 0.36 -4.14
N PRO A 614 -3.77 1.42 -4.94
CA PRO A 614 -2.79 1.40 -6.02
C PRO A 614 -1.36 1.07 -5.54
N PRO A 615 -0.46 0.58 -6.42
CA PRO A 615 0.89 0.18 -6.03
C PRO A 615 1.76 1.30 -5.45
N ASP A 616 1.64 2.54 -5.91
CA ASP A 616 2.32 3.71 -5.32
C ASP A 616 1.91 3.96 -3.87
N THR A 617 0.60 3.99 -3.61
CA THR A 617 0.07 4.14 -2.26
C THR A 617 0.50 2.96 -1.39
N THR A 618 0.45 1.75 -1.94
CA THR A 618 0.90 0.53 -1.24
C THR A 618 2.39 0.63 -0.88
N ALA A 619 3.23 1.10 -1.79
CA ALA A 619 4.66 1.30 -1.56
C ALA A 619 4.94 2.38 -0.50
N PHE A 620 4.25 3.52 -0.56
CA PHE A 620 4.32 4.57 0.47
C PHE A 620 4.00 4.02 1.87
N ILE A 621 2.87 3.31 1.99
CA ILE A 621 2.40 2.74 3.26
C ILE A 621 3.33 1.65 3.76
N ASN A 622 3.77 0.79 2.85
CA ASN A 622 4.70 -0.29 3.17
C ASN A 622 6.00 0.29 3.72
N TRP A 623 6.57 1.29 3.06
CA TRP A 623 7.76 1.97 3.52
C TRP A 623 7.53 2.63 4.88
N TRP A 624 6.44 3.39 5.04
CA TRP A 624 6.10 4.07 6.29
C TRP A 624 5.98 3.09 7.46
N ASN A 625 5.18 2.03 7.30
CA ASN A 625 4.92 1.08 8.37
C ASN A 625 6.19 0.32 8.78
N ASN A 626 7.07 0.06 7.82
CA ASN A 626 8.35 -0.58 8.06
C ASN A 626 9.36 0.37 8.74
N HIS A 627 9.24 1.68 8.50
CA HIS A 627 10.13 2.73 9.02
C HIS A 627 9.41 3.68 9.99
N TYR A 628 8.37 3.20 10.68
CA TYR A 628 7.51 4.04 11.51
C TYR A 628 8.32 4.84 12.54
N GLU A 629 9.36 4.23 13.10
CA GLU A 629 10.24 4.86 14.08
C GLU A 629 11.05 6.02 13.53
N GLU A 630 11.44 5.98 12.27
CA GLU A 630 12.19 7.06 11.63
C GLU A 630 11.29 8.27 11.44
N VAL A 631 10.06 8.03 10.99
CA VAL A 631 9.04 9.07 10.87
C VAL A 631 8.66 9.65 12.23
N ALA A 632 8.50 8.80 13.24
CA ALA A 632 8.13 9.21 14.58
C ALA A 632 9.28 9.90 15.35
N ARG A 633 10.54 9.55 15.05
CA ARG A 633 11.72 10.28 15.55
C ARG A 633 11.82 11.68 14.94
N TYR A 634 11.48 11.81 13.65
CA TYR A 634 11.39 13.10 12.99
C TYR A 634 10.24 13.93 13.58
N GLU A 635 9.02 13.39 13.63
CA GLU A 635 7.81 14.02 14.16
C GLU A 635 7.26 13.26 15.40
N PRO A 636 7.60 13.71 16.62
CA PRO A 636 7.25 13.02 17.87
C PRO A 636 5.75 12.83 18.13
N GLN A 637 4.86 13.55 17.44
CA GLN A 637 3.43 13.31 17.56
C GLN A 637 3.01 11.92 17.06
N PHE A 638 3.76 11.29 16.15
CA PHE A 638 3.46 9.89 15.80
C PHE A 638 3.81 8.94 16.95
N GLU A 639 4.83 9.22 17.75
CA GLU A 639 5.12 8.41 18.94
C GLU A 639 4.02 8.57 19.99
N ARG A 640 3.54 9.80 20.16
CA ARG A 640 2.37 10.11 20.99
C ARG A 640 1.12 9.38 20.49
N LEU A 641 0.86 9.38 19.18
CA LEU A 641 -0.22 8.60 18.56
C LEU A 641 -0.08 7.11 18.88
N ASN A 642 1.13 6.55 18.81
CA ASN A 642 1.36 5.16 19.17
C ASN A 642 1.02 4.86 20.64
N GLN A 643 1.34 5.76 21.58
CA GLN A 643 0.89 5.61 22.97
C GLN A 643 -0.62 5.73 23.11
N ILE A 644 -1.25 6.69 22.41
CA ILE A 644 -2.71 6.84 22.40
C ILE A 644 -3.36 5.53 21.94
N MET A 645 -2.82 4.92 20.88
CA MET A 645 -3.28 3.63 20.35
C MET A 645 -3.18 2.54 21.41
N LYS A 646 -1.99 2.36 22.03
CA LYS A 646 -1.78 1.34 23.08
C LYS A 646 -2.70 1.53 24.29
N TRP A 647 -2.85 2.75 24.78
CA TRP A 647 -3.74 3.05 25.90
C TRP A 647 -5.21 2.83 25.54
N ASN A 648 -5.62 3.17 24.32
CA ASN A 648 -6.98 2.87 23.86
C ASN A 648 -7.23 1.36 23.78
N LEU A 649 -6.25 0.57 23.33
CA LEU A 649 -6.32 -0.90 23.33
C LEU A 649 -6.50 -1.46 24.76
N ILE A 650 -5.79 -0.92 25.75
CA ILE A 650 -5.95 -1.30 27.17
C ILE A 650 -7.36 -0.99 27.66
N ILE A 651 -7.85 0.22 27.42
CA ILE A 651 -9.18 0.68 27.84
C ILE A 651 -10.28 -0.18 27.20
N ASN A 652 -10.16 -0.46 25.90
CA ASN A 652 -11.11 -1.31 25.17
C ASN A 652 -11.14 -2.74 25.75
N ILE A 653 -10.00 -3.32 26.12
CA ILE A 653 -9.96 -4.64 26.78
C ILE A 653 -10.62 -4.63 28.15
N LEU A 654 -10.38 -3.61 28.96
CA LEU A 654 -11.01 -3.47 30.27
C LEU A 654 -12.54 -3.35 30.15
N SER A 655 -13.01 -2.53 29.20
CA SER A 655 -14.45 -2.44 28.87
C SER A 655 -15.00 -3.78 28.39
N CYS A 656 -14.26 -4.50 27.53
CA CYS A 656 -14.66 -5.82 27.04
C CYS A 656 -14.75 -6.87 28.17
N PHE A 657 -13.90 -6.79 29.20
CA PHE A 657 -14.00 -7.68 30.37
C PHE A 657 -15.16 -7.37 31.32
N GLN A 658 -15.82 -6.22 31.16
CA GLN A 658 -17.05 -5.86 31.87
C GLN A 658 -18.32 -6.15 31.06
N ASP A 659 -18.19 -6.43 29.76
CA ASP A 659 -19.29 -6.65 28.83
C ASP A 659 -19.52 -8.15 28.61
N THR A 660 -20.72 -8.63 28.93
CA THR A 660 -21.09 -10.04 28.76
C THR A 660 -21.10 -10.50 27.30
N SER A 661 -21.27 -9.58 26.34
CA SER A 661 -21.20 -9.90 24.91
C SER A 661 -19.78 -10.23 24.43
N CYS A 662 -18.78 -9.76 25.16
CA CYS A 662 -17.35 -9.94 24.87
C CYS A 662 -16.78 -11.26 25.40
N GLN A 663 -17.45 -11.89 26.38
CA GLN A 663 -16.95 -13.04 27.12
C GLN A 663 -17.77 -14.31 26.90
N LYS A 664 -17.06 -15.45 26.83
CA LYS A 664 -17.58 -16.80 27.12
C LYS A 664 -17.02 -17.36 28.44
N SER A 665 -16.32 -16.55 29.24
CA SER A 665 -15.55 -16.99 30.41
C SER A 665 -16.20 -16.59 31.74
N GLU A 666 -15.94 -17.37 32.79
CA GLU A 666 -16.52 -17.23 34.13
C GLU A 666 -15.87 -16.14 35.02
N ASN A 667 -14.79 -15.48 34.56
CA ASN A 667 -14.03 -14.51 35.36
C ASN A 667 -14.43 -13.05 35.03
N PHE A 668 -15.50 -12.58 35.69
CA PHE A 668 -15.96 -11.20 35.58
C PHE A 668 -15.10 -10.27 36.46
N LEU A 669 -14.65 -9.14 35.93
CA LEU A 669 -14.01 -8.11 36.74
C LEU A 669 -15.05 -7.44 37.63
N GLN A 670 -14.93 -7.62 38.94
CA GLN A 670 -15.84 -7.00 39.91
C GLN A 670 -15.70 -5.47 39.97
N SER A 671 -14.54 -4.92 39.57
CA SER A 671 -14.29 -3.49 39.54
C SER A 671 -13.38 -3.08 38.39
N ASP A 672 -13.58 -1.88 37.86
CA ASP A 672 -12.71 -1.28 36.85
C ASP A 672 -11.44 -0.71 37.53
N PRO A 673 -10.24 -1.22 37.22
CA PRO A 673 -9.01 -0.71 37.83
C PRO A 673 -8.69 0.75 37.45
N LEU A 674 -9.37 1.31 36.44
CA LEU A 674 -9.21 2.70 35.99
C LEU A 674 -10.41 3.60 36.32
N ASP A 675 -11.34 3.18 37.17
CA ASP A 675 -12.56 3.95 37.50
C ASP A 675 -12.27 5.37 37.99
N PHE A 676 -11.12 5.57 38.67
CA PHE A 676 -10.68 6.88 39.15
C PHE A 676 -10.54 7.93 38.03
N LEU A 677 -10.32 7.51 36.78
CA LEU A 677 -10.22 8.38 35.61
C LEU A 677 -11.54 9.09 35.27
N LYS A 678 -12.70 8.59 35.74
CA LYS A 678 -14.01 9.26 35.57
C LYS A 678 -14.05 10.65 36.19
N SER A 679 -13.35 10.82 37.31
CA SER A 679 -13.35 12.06 38.09
C SER A 679 -12.33 13.10 37.63
N ILE A 680 -11.42 12.72 36.73
CA ILE A 680 -10.34 13.61 36.28
C ILE A 680 -10.90 14.64 35.31
N GLU A 681 -10.68 15.91 35.63
CA GLU A 681 -11.01 17.01 34.74
C GLU A 681 -10.13 16.97 33.49
N VAL A 682 -10.77 16.99 32.31
CA VAL A 682 -10.10 16.95 31.01
C VAL A 682 -10.36 18.27 30.29
N ASN A 683 -9.28 19.00 30.00
CA ASN A 683 -9.30 20.24 29.23
C ASN A 683 -9.78 19.97 27.80
N ARG A 684 -10.83 20.69 27.40
CA ARG A 684 -11.46 20.61 26.07
C ARG A 684 -11.46 21.96 25.35
N ASP A 685 -10.55 22.84 25.73
CA ASP A 685 -10.49 24.24 25.29
C ASP A 685 -9.85 24.41 23.92
N ASN A 686 -9.33 23.34 23.29
CA ASN A 686 -8.83 23.41 21.92
C ASN A 686 -10.02 23.44 20.94
N ASP A 687 -10.66 24.60 20.83
CA ASP A 687 -11.84 24.83 20.00
C ASP A 687 -11.56 24.78 18.48
N SER A 688 -10.33 25.07 18.08
CA SER A 688 -9.84 25.00 16.71
C SER A 688 -8.42 24.43 16.61
N PHE A 689 -8.22 23.59 15.60
CA PHE A 689 -6.91 23.01 15.29
C PHE A 689 -5.82 24.07 15.07
N LEU A 690 -6.13 25.18 14.38
CA LEU A 690 -5.12 26.19 14.07
C LEU A 690 -4.59 26.89 15.33
N ASN A 691 -5.46 27.09 16.33
CA ASN A 691 -5.07 27.64 17.63
C ASN A 691 -4.17 26.65 18.39
N TRP A 692 -4.55 25.38 18.40
CA TRP A 692 -3.74 24.31 18.98
C TRP A 692 -2.36 24.22 18.31
N ALA A 693 -2.30 24.17 16.98
CA ALA A 693 -1.05 24.07 16.24
C ALA A 693 -0.12 25.27 16.50
N LYS A 694 -0.68 26.48 16.60
CA LYS A 694 0.06 27.68 17.01
C LYS A 694 0.62 27.57 18.43
N LYS A 695 -0.19 27.06 19.38
CA LYS A 695 0.23 26.84 20.77
C LYS A 695 1.37 25.82 20.89
N GLN A 696 1.37 24.77 20.06
CA GLN A 696 2.47 23.80 20.01
C GLN A 696 3.79 24.41 19.52
N GLY A 697 3.74 25.41 18.64
CA GLY A 697 4.89 26.22 18.26
C GLY A 697 6.05 25.39 17.72
N LYS A 698 7.18 25.33 18.44
CA LYS A 698 8.39 24.60 18.03
C LYS A 698 8.26 23.07 18.14
N ASN A 699 7.23 22.56 18.82
CA ASN A 699 7.05 21.13 19.07
C ASN A 699 6.62 20.33 17.84
N LEU A 700 6.01 20.97 16.84
CA LEU A 700 5.61 20.35 15.56
C LEU A 700 6.71 20.58 14.51
N LYS A 701 7.05 19.62 13.66
CA LYS A 701 8.03 19.84 12.59
C LYS A 701 7.44 20.58 11.40
N PHE A 702 6.23 20.25 11.00
CA PHE A 702 5.56 20.97 9.92
C PHE A 702 5.20 22.39 10.35
N LYS A 703 5.61 23.39 9.56
CA LYS A 703 5.44 24.82 9.87
C LYS A 703 4.52 25.57 8.92
N LYS A 704 4.20 25.01 7.75
CA LYS A 704 3.49 25.70 6.66
C LYS A 704 1.96 25.69 6.83
N TRP A 705 1.48 25.81 8.07
CA TRP A 705 0.04 25.78 8.40
C TRP A 705 -0.76 26.89 7.72
N SER A 706 -0.14 28.03 7.44
CA SER A 706 -0.76 29.14 6.72
C SER A 706 -1.08 28.84 5.25
N GLN A 707 -0.46 27.81 4.67
CA GLN A 707 -0.75 27.37 3.31
C GLN A 707 -2.01 26.49 3.23
N ILE A 708 -2.48 25.98 4.38
CA ILE A 708 -3.72 25.21 4.45
C ILE A 708 -4.89 26.17 4.66
N THR A 709 -5.86 26.14 3.75
CA THR A 709 -7.04 27.01 3.83
C THR A 709 -8.10 26.42 4.75
N PHE A 710 -8.12 26.85 6.01
CA PHE A 710 -9.22 26.61 6.94
C PHE A 710 -10.38 27.59 6.68
N ILE A 711 -11.61 27.09 6.73
CA ILE A 711 -12.85 27.82 6.47
C ILE A 711 -13.46 28.22 7.85
N PRO A 712 -13.46 29.52 8.23
CA PRO A 712 -13.82 29.98 9.58
C PRO A 712 -15.24 29.63 10.04
N GLU A 713 -16.18 29.52 9.10
CA GLU A 713 -17.56 29.11 9.38
C GLU A 713 -17.64 27.68 9.93
N GLY A 714 -16.58 26.87 9.75
CA GLY A 714 -16.56 25.47 10.14
C GLY A 714 -17.60 24.63 9.40
N TYR A 715 -17.83 23.42 9.91
CA TYR A 715 -18.89 22.54 9.42
C TYR A 715 -19.75 22.06 10.58
N ASN A 716 -21.07 21.97 10.38
CA ASN A 716 -21.95 21.44 11.41
C ASN A 716 -22.07 19.93 11.25
N ASP A 717 -21.16 19.18 11.87
CA ASP A 717 -21.25 17.72 11.92
C ASP A 717 -22.22 17.30 13.04
N ARG A 718 -23.40 16.83 12.64
CA ARG A 718 -24.44 16.27 13.52
C ARG A 718 -24.93 17.21 14.62
N GLY A 719 -24.78 18.54 14.51
CA GLY A 719 -25.14 19.51 15.56
C GLY A 719 -23.94 20.10 16.30
N LYS A 720 -22.71 19.73 15.89
CA LYS A 720 -21.46 20.21 16.46
C LYS A 720 -20.62 20.90 15.39
N LYS A 721 -20.25 22.16 15.61
CA LYS A 721 -19.37 22.93 14.71
C LYS A 721 -17.95 22.36 14.75
N THR A 722 -17.35 21.90 13.65
CA THR A 722 -15.98 21.38 13.58
C THR A 722 -15.13 22.15 12.58
N ASP A 723 -13.80 21.97 12.64
CA ASP A 723 -12.89 22.56 11.66
C ASP A 723 -13.23 22.07 10.25
N LYS A 724 -13.15 23.00 9.30
CA LYS A 724 -13.44 22.80 7.88
C LYS A 724 -12.26 23.33 7.09
N LEU A 725 -11.82 22.62 6.07
CA LEU A 725 -10.72 23.04 5.21
C LEU A 725 -11.04 22.75 3.74
N LYS A 726 -10.45 23.54 2.84
CA LYS A 726 -10.48 23.21 1.41
C LYS A 726 -9.71 21.92 1.16
N PHE A 727 -10.03 21.23 0.06
CA PHE A 727 -9.18 20.12 -0.40
C PHE A 727 -7.74 20.60 -0.59
N LEU A 728 -6.82 19.77 -0.15
CA LEU A 728 -5.40 19.99 -0.37
C LEU A 728 -5.06 19.58 -1.80
N ASP A 729 -4.20 20.39 -2.43
CA ASP A 729 -3.67 20.12 -3.76
C ASP A 729 -2.17 19.83 -3.65
N SER A 730 -1.68 18.76 -4.28
CA SER A 730 -0.25 18.53 -4.39
C SER A 730 0.40 19.52 -5.36
N GLU A 731 1.73 19.65 -5.30
CA GLU A 731 2.47 20.22 -6.43
C GLU A 731 2.21 19.38 -7.70
N LYS A 732 2.28 20.03 -8.88
CA LYS A 732 1.86 19.48 -10.18
C LYS A 732 2.19 17.99 -10.31
N ILE A 733 1.15 17.16 -10.36
CA ILE A 733 1.29 15.73 -10.57
C ILE A 733 1.76 15.51 -12.01
N ASP A 734 2.71 14.61 -12.09
CA ASP A 734 3.14 13.93 -13.28
C ASP A 734 2.03 13.74 -14.33
N GLU A 735 2.10 14.53 -15.40
CA GLU A 735 1.18 14.52 -16.54
C GLU A 735 1.10 13.13 -17.23
N ARG A 736 2.00 12.17 -16.89
CA ARG A 736 2.09 10.82 -17.45
C ARG A 736 0.78 10.00 -17.41
N TYR A 737 -0.15 10.29 -16.48
CA TYR A 737 -1.44 9.56 -16.39
C TYR A 737 -2.70 10.43 -16.50
N GLY A 738 -2.55 11.74 -16.73
CA GLY A 738 -3.63 12.60 -17.23
C GLY A 738 -4.79 12.89 -16.29
N LYS A 739 -4.68 12.69 -14.96
CA LYS A 739 -5.72 13.11 -14.00
C LYS A 739 -5.11 13.68 -12.72
N SER A 740 -5.80 14.67 -12.14
CA SER A 740 -5.56 15.15 -10.77
C SER A 740 -5.61 13.97 -9.80
N TYR A 741 -4.64 13.88 -8.88
CA TYR A 741 -4.70 12.92 -7.78
C TYR A 741 -6.00 13.25 -7.05
N PRO A 742 -6.86 12.26 -6.84
CA PRO A 742 -8.10 12.45 -6.11
C PRO A 742 -7.75 12.83 -4.67
N SER A 743 -8.67 13.55 -4.04
CA SER A 743 -8.56 13.92 -2.64
C SER A 743 -8.24 12.67 -1.79
N LEU A 744 -7.44 12.82 -0.72
CA LEU A 744 -7.22 11.77 0.29
C LEU A 744 -8.20 11.94 1.46
N TYR A 745 -8.83 10.85 1.88
CA TYR A 745 -9.75 10.81 3.02
C TYR A 745 -9.38 9.69 3.97
N GLY A 746 -10.06 9.63 5.12
CA GLY A 746 -9.76 8.70 6.21
C GLY A 746 -9.22 9.46 7.41
N GLY A 747 -8.54 8.78 8.33
CA GLY A 747 -8.44 9.28 9.69
C GLY A 747 -7.51 8.52 10.62
N VAL A 748 -7.88 8.50 11.89
CA VAL A 748 -7.33 7.59 12.90
C VAL A 748 -8.47 6.78 13.49
N SER A 749 -8.40 5.46 13.33
CA SER A 749 -9.19 4.51 14.11
C SER A 749 -8.35 4.08 15.31
N LEU A 750 -8.88 4.21 16.52
CA LEU A 750 -8.19 3.72 17.71
C LEU A 750 -8.51 2.24 18.02
N GLY A 751 -9.23 1.57 17.12
CA GLY A 751 -9.81 0.25 17.37
C GLY A 751 -11.05 0.31 18.27
N ASN A 752 -11.88 -0.72 18.16
CA ASN A 752 -13.11 -0.91 18.91
C ASN A 752 -12.99 -2.11 19.87
N LYS A 753 -14.00 -2.34 20.72
CA LYS A 753 -14.00 -3.47 21.65
C LYS A 753 -14.15 -4.84 20.96
N MET A 754 -14.80 -4.88 19.80
CA MET A 754 -15.00 -6.12 19.02
C MET A 754 -13.71 -6.61 18.37
N ASP A 755 -12.77 -5.71 18.07
CA ASP A 755 -11.42 -6.09 17.63
C ASP A 755 -10.75 -7.02 18.66
N PHE A 756 -11.18 -6.96 19.94
CA PHE A 756 -10.74 -7.86 21.00
C PHE A 756 -11.59 -9.11 21.19
N ALA A 757 -12.88 -9.06 20.87
CA ALA A 757 -13.70 -10.27 20.81
C ALA A 757 -13.07 -11.27 19.83
N ASP A 758 -12.57 -10.78 18.70
CA ASP A 758 -11.86 -11.56 17.68
C ASP A 758 -10.35 -11.69 17.93
N SER A 759 -9.79 -10.93 18.89
CA SER A 759 -8.35 -10.95 19.17
C SER A 759 -7.82 -12.29 19.63
N ILE A 760 -6.59 -12.52 19.22
CA ILE A 760 -5.75 -13.68 19.46
C ILE A 760 -5.50 -13.80 20.96
N SER A 761 -6.09 -14.81 21.60
CA SER A 761 -5.66 -15.25 22.93
C SER A 761 -4.50 -16.22 22.77
N LEU A 762 -3.34 -15.90 23.32
CA LEU A 762 -2.26 -16.88 23.48
C LEU A 762 -2.76 -18.01 24.39
N PRO A 763 -2.75 -19.28 23.95
CA PRO A 763 -3.29 -20.36 24.77
C PRO A 763 -2.38 -20.61 25.98
N LYS A 764 -2.98 -20.76 27.18
CA LYS A 764 -2.25 -21.04 28.43
C LYS A 764 -1.52 -22.39 28.39
N ASP A 765 -2.18 -23.40 27.82
CA ASP A 765 -1.64 -24.73 27.55
C ASP A 765 -1.39 -24.84 26.05
N ASN A 766 -0.38 -24.15 25.53
CA ASN A 766 -0.22 -23.99 24.08
C ASN A 766 0.06 -25.34 23.39
N PRO A 767 -0.87 -25.90 22.59
CA PRO A 767 -0.57 -27.05 21.75
C PRO A 767 0.26 -26.63 20.52
N LEU A 768 0.54 -25.33 20.37
CA LEU A 768 1.36 -24.78 19.30
C LEU A 768 2.82 -24.76 19.74
N ASP A 769 3.67 -25.03 18.78
CA ASP A 769 5.12 -25.01 18.91
C ASP A 769 5.61 -23.59 19.25
N ASP A 770 6.37 -23.45 20.35
CA ASP A 770 6.83 -22.16 20.86
C ASP A 770 7.82 -21.47 19.91
N ILE A 771 8.56 -22.21 19.09
CA ILE A 771 9.49 -21.69 18.07
C ILE A 771 8.72 -20.98 16.95
N ALA A 772 7.60 -21.56 16.53
CA ALA A 772 6.80 -21.07 15.41
C ALA A 772 5.77 -19.99 15.80
N LEU A 773 5.59 -19.72 17.08
CA LEU A 773 4.60 -18.76 17.56
C LEU A 773 5.01 -17.32 17.18
N ARG A 774 4.06 -16.56 16.65
CA ARG A 774 4.15 -15.12 16.34
C ARG A 774 2.82 -14.46 16.67
N SER A 775 2.82 -13.16 16.93
CA SER A 775 1.57 -12.46 17.26
C SER A 775 0.59 -12.36 16.08
N ASN A 776 1.04 -12.54 14.83
CA ASN A 776 0.16 -12.61 13.66
C ASN A 776 -0.42 -14.02 13.42
N ILE A 777 -0.02 -15.05 14.17
CA ILE A 777 -0.67 -16.37 14.10
C ILE A 777 -1.98 -16.31 14.88
N ASN A 778 -3.10 -16.63 14.23
CA ASN A 778 -4.41 -16.70 14.89
C ASN A 778 -4.64 -18.12 15.43
N PRO A 779 -4.64 -18.34 16.76
CA PRO A 779 -4.75 -19.68 17.35
C PRO A 779 -6.10 -20.34 17.07
N GLN A 780 -7.20 -19.57 17.07
CA GLN A 780 -8.53 -20.10 16.80
C GLN A 780 -8.66 -20.56 15.34
N LYS A 781 -8.27 -19.70 14.39
CA LYS A 781 -8.23 -20.04 12.96
C LYS A 781 -7.25 -21.19 12.70
N THR A 782 -6.14 -21.25 13.44
CA THR A 782 -5.15 -22.34 13.35
C THR A 782 -5.72 -23.66 13.84
N LEU A 783 -6.44 -23.68 14.97
CA LEU A 783 -7.08 -24.90 15.47
C LEU A 783 -8.15 -25.42 14.50
N ALA A 784 -8.98 -24.53 13.94
CA ALA A 784 -9.95 -24.88 12.90
C ALA A 784 -9.25 -25.43 11.65
N TYR A 785 -8.20 -24.75 11.18
CA TYR A 785 -7.42 -25.18 10.02
C TYR A 785 -6.73 -26.54 10.26
N LYS A 786 -6.19 -26.79 11.46
CA LYS A 786 -5.63 -28.10 11.84
C LYS A 786 -6.66 -29.22 11.77
N GLN A 787 -7.92 -28.96 12.14
CA GLN A 787 -9.01 -29.93 12.01
C GLN A 787 -9.35 -30.24 10.55
N GLU A 788 -9.24 -29.23 9.68
CA GLU A 788 -9.45 -29.36 8.24
C GLU A 788 -8.33 -30.16 7.57
N VAL A 789 -7.07 -29.78 7.75
CA VAL A 789 -5.93 -30.38 7.03
C VAL A 789 -5.38 -31.65 7.68
N LYS A 790 -5.70 -31.91 8.95
CA LYS A 790 -5.28 -33.10 9.72
C LYS A 790 -3.78 -33.38 9.56
N PRO A 791 -2.90 -32.48 10.04
CA PRO A 791 -1.46 -32.59 9.83
C PRO A 791 -0.92 -33.92 10.39
N GLN A 792 0.00 -34.54 9.66
CA GLN A 792 0.64 -35.78 10.08
C GLN A 792 1.53 -35.57 11.31
N LYS A 793 1.97 -36.66 11.96
CA LYS A 793 2.88 -36.58 13.12
C LYS A 793 4.16 -35.83 12.74
N GLY A 794 4.40 -34.69 13.39
CA GLY A 794 5.56 -33.82 13.14
C GLY A 794 5.29 -32.67 12.16
N GLU A 795 4.17 -32.67 11.43
CA GLU A 795 3.76 -31.50 10.65
C GLU A 795 3.17 -30.41 11.56
N LEU A 796 3.37 -29.15 11.17
CA LEU A 796 2.77 -27.99 11.82
C LEU A 796 1.93 -27.23 10.79
N ALA A 797 0.66 -26.98 11.11
CA ALA A 797 -0.22 -26.13 10.32
C ALA A 797 -0.58 -24.90 11.16
N LEU A 798 -0.43 -23.71 10.57
CA LEU A 798 -0.71 -22.42 11.16
C LEU A 798 -1.58 -21.60 10.22
N LYS A 799 -2.36 -20.67 10.78
CA LYS A 799 -3.15 -19.70 10.02
C LYS A 799 -2.97 -18.31 10.61
N THR A 800 -2.65 -17.34 9.77
CA THR A 800 -2.38 -15.96 10.19
C THR A 800 -3.67 -15.16 10.38
N SER A 801 -3.59 -13.97 10.99
CA SER A 801 -4.72 -13.03 11.06
C SER A 801 -5.19 -12.58 9.67
N GLU A 802 -4.25 -12.40 8.74
CA GLU A 802 -4.48 -12.11 7.31
C GLU A 802 -5.01 -13.30 6.50
N GLU A 803 -5.29 -14.43 7.15
CA GLU A 803 -5.84 -15.66 6.54
C GLU A 803 -4.88 -16.40 5.61
N THR A 804 -3.58 -16.14 5.73
CA THR A 804 -2.54 -16.93 5.09
C THR A 804 -2.38 -18.26 5.82
N ASN A 805 -2.41 -19.36 5.07
CA ASN A 805 -2.16 -20.69 5.61
C ASN A 805 -0.66 -21.00 5.51
N ILE A 806 -0.09 -21.59 6.55
CA ILE A 806 1.31 -22.01 6.60
C ILE A 806 1.36 -23.48 7.01
N ILE A 807 2.09 -24.31 6.26
CA ILE A 807 2.32 -25.72 6.58
C ILE A 807 3.82 -26.01 6.60
N ILE A 808 4.30 -26.53 7.72
CA ILE A 808 5.69 -26.97 7.89
C ILE A 808 5.72 -28.49 7.99
N LYS A 809 6.49 -29.13 7.11
CA LYS A 809 6.55 -30.60 7.00
C LYS A 809 7.99 -31.11 7.05
N PRO A 810 8.31 -32.09 7.90
CA PRO A 810 9.57 -32.81 7.78
C PRO A 810 9.56 -33.65 6.49
N LEU A 811 10.57 -33.49 5.64
CA LEU A 811 10.75 -34.32 4.43
C LEU A 811 11.82 -35.40 4.62
N GLY A 812 12.65 -35.25 5.66
CA GLY A 812 13.67 -36.20 6.08
C GLY A 812 14.42 -35.65 7.29
N GLN A 813 15.45 -36.36 7.76
CA GLN A 813 16.23 -35.92 8.93
C GLN A 813 16.95 -34.58 8.71
N LYS A 814 17.32 -34.29 7.45
CA LYS A 814 18.08 -33.09 7.06
C LYS A 814 17.31 -32.17 6.14
N THR A 815 16.01 -32.37 5.98
CA THR A 815 15.19 -31.58 5.03
C THR A 815 13.80 -31.38 5.59
N SER A 816 13.30 -30.15 5.49
CA SER A 816 11.91 -29.81 5.78
C SER A 816 11.38 -28.88 4.69
N SER A 817 10.08 -28.66 4.69
CA SER A 817 9.42 -27.72 3.77
C SER A 817 8.49 -26.80 4.54
N ILE A 818 8.42 -25.55 4.08
CA ILE A 818 7.47 -24.53 4.50
C ILE A 818 6.63 -24.22 3.25
N ILE A 819 5.31 -24.36 3.36
CA ILE A 819 4.35 -24.04 2.31
C ILE A 819 3.49 -22.91 2.83
N THR A 820 3.41 -21.82 2.09
CA THR A 820 2.61 -20.64 2.42
C THR A 820 1.58 -20.43 1.33
N GLU A 821 0.31 -20.31 1.71
CA GLU A 821 -0.81 -20.09 0.80
C GLU A 821 -1.54 -18.81 1.24
N PRO A 822 -1.35 -17.68 0.54
CA PRO A 822 -2.02 -16.44 0.90
C PRO A 822 -3.54 -16.56 0.76
N LYS A 823 -4.27 -15.63 1.37
CA LYS A 823 -5.72 -15.54 1.22
C LYS A 823 -6.11 -15.55 -0.27
N ALA A 824 -7.15 -16.30 -0.63
CA ALA A 824 -7.65 -16.36 -1.99
C ALA A 824 -7.98 -14.95 -2.52
N GLY A 825 -7.51 -14.64 -3.73
CA GLY A 825 -7.67 -13.32 -4.36
C GLY A 825 -6.62 -12.28 -3.98
N THR A 826 -5.64 -12.61 -3.13
CA THR A 826 -4.50 -11.73 -2.84
C THR A 826 -3.71 -11.44 -4.11
N LYS A 827 -3.57 -10.16 -4.48
CA LYS A 827 -2.72 -9.73 -5.59
C LYS A 827 -1.24 -9.77 -5.18
N ILE A 828 -0.41 -10.33 -6.05
CA ILE A 828 1.03 -10.51 -5.83
C ILE A 828 1.74 -9.53 -6.78
N ARG A 829 2.12 -8.35 -6.27
CA ARG A 829 2.55 -7.22 -7.11
C ARG A 829 3.65 -6.38 -6.48
N ASN A 830 4.43 -5.72 -7.34
CA ASN A 830 5.45 -4.72 -7.06
C ASN A 830 5.09 -3.41 -7.79
N LEU A 831 5.95 -2.38 -7.76
CA LEU A 831 5.77 -1.15 -8.52
C LEU A 831 5.80 -1.36 -10.05
N ASP A 832 6.46 -2.43 -10.49
CA ASP A 832 6.78 -2.72 -11.88
C ASP A 832 6.42 -4.13 -12.35
N ALA A 833 5.91 -5.01 -11.47
CA ALA A 833 5.61 -6.39 -11.82
C ALA A 833 4.38 -6.95 -11.09
N GLU A 834 3.60 -7.78 -11.77
CA GLU A 834 2.48 -8.54 -11.19
C GLU A 834 2.60 -10.03 -11.55
N LEU A 835 2.42 -10.91 -10.55
CA LEU A 835 2.42 -12.37 -10.71
C LEU A 835 0.96 -12.87 -10.73
N ASN A 836 0.53 -13.48 -11.83
CA ASN A 836 -0.89 -13.70 -12.12
C ASN A 836 -1.40 -15.16 -11.89
N GLN A 837 -0.51 -16.11 -11.57
CA GLN A 837 -0.86 -17.55 -11.57
C GLN A 837 -0.56 -18.29 -10.26
N PHE A 838 0.19 -17.70 -9.34
CA PHE A 838 0.66 -18.45 -8.18
C PHE A 838 -0.31 -18.37 -7.01
N SER A 839 -0.50 -19.52 -6.36
CA SER A 839 -1.33 -19.65 -5.17
C SER A 839 -0.55 -20.11 -3.95
N LYS A 840 0.70 -20.56 -4.13
CA LYS A 840 1.54 -21.04 -3.04
C LYS A 840 2.99 -20.60 -3.21
N PHE A 841 3.62 -20.31 -2.09
CA PHE A 841 5.06 -20.17 -1.95
C PHE A 841 5.61 -21.36 -1.15
N LYS A 842 6.70 -21.96 -1.64
CA LYS A 842 7.32 -23.11 -0.98
C LYS A 842 8.80 -22.87 -0.76
N ALA A 843 9.24 -23.03 0.48
CA ALA A 843 10.65 -22.98 0.88
C ALA A 843 11.09 -24.34 1.42
N VAL A 844 12.27 -24.82 1.02
CA VAL A 844 12.79 -26.15 1.37
C VAL A 844 14.18 -26.02 1.98
N PRO A 845 14.30 -25.79 3.31
CA PRO A 845 15.59 -25.82 3.98
C PRO A 845 16.14 -27.25 4.08
N THR A 846 17.38 -27.40 3.65
CA THR A 846 18.16 -28.64 3.62
C THR A 846 19.50 -28.41 4.32
N GLN A 847 19.81 -29.21 5.34
CA GLN A 847 21.10 -29.17 6.01
C GLN A 847 22.15 -29.87 5.14
N THR A 848 23.26 -29.19 4.88
CA THR A 848 24.35 -29.74 4.06
C THR A 848 25.29 -30.63 4.89
N SER A 849 26.15 -31.41 4.23
CA SER A 849 27.12 -32.30 4.90
C SER A 849 28.10 -31.57 5.83
N ASN A 850 28.37 -30.29 5.57
CA ASN A 850 29.35 -29.47 6.31
C ASN A 850 28.70 -28.58 7.39
N ASN A 851 27.53 -28.98 7.90
CA ASN A 851 26.70 -28.18 8.82
C ASN A 851 26.31 -26.80 8.26
N GLY A 852 26.15 -26.69 6.95
CA GLY A 852 25.57 -25.52 6.29
C GLY A 852 24.07 -25.67 6.05
N LEU A 853 23.47 -24.70 5.37
CA LEU A 853 22.05 -24.64 5.03
C LEU A 853 21.88 -24.28 3.56
N LYS A 854 21.10 -25.07 2.83
CA LYS A 854 20.60 -24.76 1.49
C LYS A 854 19.10 -24.53 1.57
N LEU A 855 18.62 -23.38 1.11
CA LEU A 855 17.21 -22.99 1.17
C LEU A 855 16.71 -22.70 -0.24
N THR A 856 16.06 -23.69 -0.84
CA THR A 856 15.47 -23.58 -2.18
C THR A 856 14.04 -23.05 -2.07
N THR A 857 13.67 -22.10 -2.94
CA THR A 857 12.33 -21.51 -2.96
C THR A 857 11.67 -21.62 -4.32
N ARG A 858 10.36 -21.86 -4.32
CA ARG A 858 9.55 -22.11 -5.52
C ARG A 858 8.16 -21.48 -5.37
N LEU A 859 7.58 -21.06 -6.48
CA LEU A 859 6.16 -20.69 -6.54
C LEU A 859 5.37 -21.83 -7.21
N GLU A 860 4.20 -22.14 -6.67
CA GLU A 860 3.31 -23.19 -7.22
C GLU A 860 1.94 -22.58 -7.56
N ASP A 861 1.48 -22.83 -8.79
CA ASP A 861 0.12 -22.46 -9.22
C ASP A 861 -0.92 -23.43 -8.64
N ALA A 862 -2.20 -23.14 -8.86
CA ALA A 862 -3.30 -23.99 -8.40
C ALA A 862 -3.31 -25.39 -9.04
N LYS A 863 -2.57 -25.60 -10.13
CA LYS A 863 -2.42 -26.88 -10.85
C LYS A 863 -1.16 -27.65 -10.44
N GLY A 864 -0.35 -27.10 -9.53
CA GLY A 864 0.92 -27.68 -9.08
C GLY A 864 2.09 -27.45 -10.04
N ILE A 865 1.93 -26.60 -11.06
CA ILE A 865 3.05 -26.16 -11.88
C ILE A 865 3.93 -25.29 -11.00
N SER A 866 5.18 -25.74 -10.84
CA SER A 866 6.19 -25.04 -10.05
C SER A 866 7.18 -24.30 -10.93
N ALA A 867 7.56 -23.14 -10.44
CA ALA A 867 8.58 -22.26 -11.00
C ALA A 867 9.62 -22.00 -9.91
N GLU A 868 10.91 -22.20 -10.21
CA GLU A 868 11.95 -21.97 -9.23
C GLU A 868 12.21 -20.48 -9.08
N PHE A 869 12.21 -20.00 -7.84
CA PHE A 869 12.39 -18.59 -7.54
C PHE A 869 13.86 -18.26 -7.29
N GLY A 870 14.48 -19.01 -6.38
CA GLY A 870 15.88 -18.82 -6.03
C GLY A 870 16.36 -19.76 -4.94
N GLU A 871 17.67 -19.79 -4.75
CA GLU A 871 18.31 -20.65 -3.76
C GLU A 871 19.35 -19.90 -2.93
N LEU A 872 19.21 -19.93 -1.61
CA LEU A 872 20.21 -19.43 -0.68
C LEU A 872 21.08 -20.58 -0.18
N ASN A 873 22.40 -20.47 -0.37
CA ASN A 873 23.40 -21.44 0.04
C ASN A 873 24.32 -20.84 1.11
N ILE A 874 24.28 -21.39 2.31
CA ILE A 874 25.16 -21.06 3.43
C ILE A 874 26.08 -22.25 3.68
N THR A 875 27.38 -22.03 3.51
CA THR A 875 28.40 -23.06 3.60
C THR A 875 29.48 -22.66 4.59
N LYS A 876 29.93 -23.61 5.42
CA LYS A 876 31.02 -23.37 6.36
C LYS A 876 32.36 -23.32 5.62
N THR A 877 33.16 -22.30 5.89
CA THR A 877 34.54 -22.13 5.39
C THR A 877 35.54 -22.39 6.52
N LYS A 878 36.85 -22.27 6.22
CA LYS A 878 37.90 -22.41 7.24
C LYS A 878 37.83 -21.32 8.32
N ASN A 879 37.42 -20.11 7.94
CA ASN A 879 37.47 -18.90 8.79
C ASN A 879 36.06 -18.34 9.12
N GLY A 880 34.99 -19.08 8.78
CA GLY A 880 33.62 -18.66 9.02
C GLY A 880 32.65 -19.29 8.02
N PHE A 881 31.97 -18.46 7.23
CA PHE A 881 30.87 -18.86 6.36
C PHE A 881 30.94 -18.16 4.99
N LYS A 882 30.36 -18.81 3.99
CA LYS A 882 30.06 -18.23 2.68
C LYS A 882 28.56 -18.34 2.46
N THR A 883 27.93 -17.20 2.17
CA THR A 883 26.50 -17.08 1.92
C THR A 883 26.29 -16.56 0.51
N ALA A 884 25.71 -17.40 -0.34
CA ALA A 884 25.53 -17.15 -1.76
C ALA A 884 24.05 -17.29 -2.12
N PHE A 885 23.54 -16.40 -2.95
CA PHE A 885 22.19 -16.52 -3.50
C PHE A 885 22.26 -16.76 -5.01
N GLU A 886 21.63 -17.84 -5.45
CA GLU A 886 21.51 -18.22 -6.85
C GLU A 886 20.10 -17.90 -7.38
N SER A 887 20.06 -17.00 -8.36
CA SER A 887 18.87 -16.63 -9.12
C SER A 887 18.39 -17.77 -10.00
N LEU A 888 17.09 -18.07 -9.99
CA LEU A 888 16.49 -19.12 -10.82
C LEU A 888 15.45 -18.54 -11.80
N ASP A 889 14.45 -19.31 -12.20
CA ASP A 889 13.54 -18.99 -13.31
C ASP A 889 12.84 -17.64 -13.15
N ILE A 890 12.22 -17.40 -11.98
CA ILE A 890 11.40 -16.19 -11.77
C ILE A 890 12.26 -14.95 -11.61
N ASP A 891 13.31 -15.04 -10.79
CA ASP A 891 14.23 -13.92 -10.55
C ASP A 891 14.92 -13.47 -11.85
N THR A 892 15.39 -14.45 -12.63
CA THR A 892 16.03 -14.19 -13.93
C THR A 892 15.01 -13.66 -14.94
N GLY A 893 13.80 -14.24 -14.98
CA GLY A 893 12.73 -13.78 -15.86
C GLY A 893 12.26 -12.37 -15.54
N TYR A 894 12.17 -12.01 -14.26
CA TYR A 894 11.84 -10.66 -13.83
C TYR A 894 12.94 -9.69 -14.26
N SER A 895 14.19 -9.97 -13.91
CA SER A 895 15.34 -9.12 -14.23
C SER A 895 15.46 -8.88 -15.74
N LEU A 896 15.35 -9.93 -16.56
CA LEU A 896 15.41 -9.83 -18.02
C LEU A 896 14.22 -9.05 -18.61
N ALA A 897 13.01 -9.25 -18.07
CA ALA A 897 11.82 -8.54 -18.52
C ALA A 897 11.82 -7.06 -18.13
N SER A 898 12.32 -6.73 -16.94
CA SER A 898 12.55 -5.35 -16.47
C SER A 898 13.56 -4.64 -17.39
N ASP A 899 14.70 -5.27 -17.64
CA ASP A 899 15.73 -4.81 -18.57
C ASP A 899 15.17 -4.54 -19.97
N LEU A 900 14.40 -5.50 -20.49
CA LEU A 900 13.76 -5.39 -21.79
C LEU A 900 12.68 -4.30 -21.81
N SER A 901 11.97 -4.10 -20.71
CA SER A 901 10.96 -3.05 -20.58
C SER A 901 11.54 -1.66 -20.82
N LYS A 902 12.78 -1.41 -20.38
CA LYS A 902 13.50 -0.14 -20.59
C LYS A 902 14.04 0.02 -22.01
N HIS A 903 14.15 -1.07 -22.76
CA HIS A 903 14.81 -1.08 -24.06
C HIS A 903 13.84 -0.71 -25.19
N ASN A 904 14.16 0.35 -25.93
CA ASN A 904 13.33 0.81 -27.06
C ASN A 904 13.72 0.18 -28.41
N GLY A 905 14.84 -0.53 -28.50
CA GLY A 905 15.37 -1.08 -29.76
C GLY A 905 14.89 -2.50 -30.10
N ASP A 906 15.62 -3.17 -30.99
CA ASP A 906 15.31 -4.52 -31.44
C ASP A 906 15.51 -5.56 -30.32
N ILE A 907 14.46 -6.33 -29.99
CA ILE A 907 14.48 -7.26 -28.86
C ILE A 907 15.50 -8.39 -29.06
N PRO A 908 15.57 -9.09 -30.22
CA PRO A 908 16.60 -10.09 -30.47
C PRO A 908 18.03 -9.55 -30.27
N SER A 909 18.31 -8.35 -30.78
CA SER A 909 19.63 -7.71 -30.62
C SER A 909 19.95 -7.41 -29.16
N PHE A 910 18.96 -6.92 -28.40
CA PHE A 910 19.11 -6.69 -26.97
C PHE A 910 19.40 -7.98 -26.20
N ILE A 911 18.61 -9.03 -26.43
CA ILE A 911 18.80 -10.32 -25.77
C ILE A 911 20.16 -10.94 -26.13
N ALA A 912 20.58 -10.83 -27.40
CA ALA A 912 21.90 -11.29 -27.84
C ALA A 912 23.07 -10.52 -27.19
N SER A 913 22.84 -9.28 -26.74
CA SER A 913 23.86 -8.46 -26.08
C SER A 913 24.10 -8.84 -24.62
N LYS A 914 23.15 -9.54 -23.98
CA LYS A 914 23.25 -9.93 -22.57
C LYS A 914 24.18 -11.13 -22.42
N SER A 915 25.23 -10.98 -21.60
CA SER A 915 26.29 -11.98 -21.40
C SER A 915 25.77 -13.34 -20.90
N ASP A 916 24.63 -13.33 -20.20
CA ASP A 916 24.13 -14.48 -19.47
C ASP A 916 22.91 -15.13 -20.13
N VAL A 917 22.61 -14.71 -21.36
CA VAL A 917 21.59 -15.34 -22.18
C VAL A 917 22.24 -16.47 -23.00
N PHE A 918 21.86 -17.70 -22.65
CA PHE A 918 22.10 -18.91 -23.43
C PHE A 918 21.28 -18.87 -24.73
N PRO A 919 21.49 -19.78 -25.71
CA PRO A 919 20.81 -19.68 -26.99
C PRO A 919 19.31 -19.41 -26.85
N PHE A 920 18.86 -18.29 -27.41
CA PHE A 920 17.44 -17.91 -27.43
C PHE A 920 16.84 -18.27 -28.79
N ARG A 921 15.52 -18.42 -28.85
CA ARG A 921 14.80 -18.68 -30.09
C ARG A 921 13.80 -17.61 -30.38
N TYR A 922 13.73 -17.26 -31.66
CA TYR A 922 12.75 -16.33 -32.19
C TYR A 922 11.90 -17.06 -33.22
N SER A 923 10.58 -17.03 -33.04
CA SER A 923 9.65 -17.66 -33.98
C SER A 923 9.14 -16.62 -34.99
N PRO A 924 9.42 -16.77 -36.30
CA PRO A 924 8.87 -15.88 -37.31
C PRO A 924 7.32 -15.89 -37.35
N SER A 925 6.68 -16.97 -36.90
CA SER A 925 5.21 -17.06 -36.81
C SER A 925 4.64 -16.36 -35.57
N GLN A 926 5.47 -16.07 -34.56
CA GLN A 926 5.10 -15.36 -33.34
C GLN A 926 6.17 -14.29 -33.07
N PRO A 927 6.21 -13.22 -33.86
CA PRO A 927 7.31 -12.25 -33.84
C PRO A 927 7.44 -11.48 -32.53
N ASN A 928 6.42 -11.53 -31.67
CA ASN A 928 6.45 -10.90 -30.35
C ASN A 928 6.92 -11.86 -29.24
N ASP A 929 7.13 -13.15 -29.55
CA ASP A 929 7.46 -14.19 -28.59
C ASP A 929 8.93 -14.61 -28.73
N ILE A 930 9.66 -14.56 -27.62
CA ILE A 930 11.07 -14.96 -27.55
C ILE A 930 11.27 -15.98 -26.46
N TYR A 931 11.97 -17.05 -26.81
CA TYR A 931 12.22 -18.18 -25.92
C TYR A 931 13.66 -18.17 -25.47
N VAL A 932 13.90 -17.87 -24.20
CA VAL A 932 15.23 -17.76 -23.61
C VAL A 932 15.52 -19.01 -22.79
N LYS A 933 16.53 -19.78 -23.19
CA LYS A 933 17.01 -20.89 -22.37
C LYS A 933 17.82 -20.33 -21.21
N LEU A 934 17.58 -20.81 -19.99
CA LEU A 934 18.40 -20.44 -18.83
C LEU A 934 19.47 -21.52 -18.57
N PRO A 935 20.67 -21.15 -18.09
CA PRO A 935 21.78 -22.08 -17.83
C PRO A 935 21.40 -23.25 -16.91
N ASN A 936 20.70 -22.93 -15.82
CA ASN A 936 20.44 -23.86 -14.72
C ASN A 936 18.98 -24.33 -14.69
N SER A 937 18.21 -24.08 -15.76
CA SER A 937 16.81 -24.50 -15.87
C SER A 937 16.64 -25.58 -16.93
N ASN A 938 15.85 -26.60 -16.63
CA ASN A 938 15.36 -27.53 -17.66
C ASN A 938 14.25 -26.91 -18.53
N LYS A 939 13.68 -25.77 -18.11
CA LYS A 939 12.66 -25.04 -18.86
C LYS A 939 13.28 -23.85 -19.61
N SER A 940 12.45 -23.18 -20.41
CA SER A 940 12.79 -21.94 -21.11
C SER A 940 11.83 -20.84 -20.68
N LEU A 941 12.29 -19.60 -20.63
CA LEU A 941 11.43 -18.44 -20.45
C LEU A 941 10.82 -18.05 -21.79
N LYS A 942 9.51 -17.82 -21.84
CA LYS A 942 8.85 -17.17 -22.96
C LYS A 942 8.60 -15.71 -22.57
N LEU A 943 9.25 -14.79 -23.27
CA LEU A 943 9.03 -13.35 -23.16
C LEU A 943 8.12 -12.93 -24.30
N SER A 944 7.01 -12.27 -23.99
CA SER A 944 6.05 -11.79 -25.00
C SER A 944 5.77 -10.31 -24.79
N GLU A 945 5.87 -9.49 -25.83
CA GLU A 945 5.43 -8.10 -25.75
C GLU A 945 3.90 -8.05 -25.61
N GLY A 946 3.44 -7.56 -24.46
CA GLY A 946 2.03 -7.45 -24.10
C GLY A 946 1.45 -6.07 -24.37
N SER A 947 0.13 -6.01 -24.53
CA SER A 947 -0.64 -4.78 -24.36
C SER A 947 -1.02 -4.63 -22.90
N GLY A 948 -0.71 -3.51 -22.26
CA GLY A 948 -1.14 -3.28 -20.87
C GLY A 948 -2.64 -3.37 -20.70
N GLY A 949 -3.10 -3.69 -19.48
CA GLY A 949 -4.53 -3.76 -19.12
C GLY A 949 -5.34 -2.49 -19.38
N GLY A 950 -4.70 -1.40 -19.85
CA GLY A 950 -5.34 -0.15 -20.24
C GLY A 950 -6.26 -0.23 -21.46
N ASN A 951 -6.21 -1.29 -22.28
CA ASN A 951 -7.12 -1.45 -23.42
C ASN A 951 -8.38 -2.28 -23.09
N GLY A 952 -8.60 -2.64 -21.82
CA GLY A 952 -9.74 -3.47 -21.41
C GLY A 952 -9.67 -4.93 -21.84
N LEU A 953 -8.54 -5.37 -22.42
CA LEU A 953 -8.24 -6.80 -22.58
C LEU A 953 -7.82 -7.37 -21.21
N PRO A 954 -8.32 -8.55 -20.82
CA PRO A 954 -7.86 -9.21 -19.59
C PRO A 954 -6.33 -9.37 -19.64
N PRO A 955 -5.63 -9.30 -18.48
CA PRO A 955 -4.21 -9.60 -18.44
C PRO A 955 -3.97 -10.93 -19.15
N SER A 956 -2.87 -11.00 -19.89
CA SER A 956 -2.48 -12.25 -20.53
C SER A 956 -2.43 -13.34 -19.45
N LYS A 957 -2.69 -14.61 -19.81
CA LYS A 957 -2.49 -15.75 -18.89
C LYS A 957 -0.99 -16.00 -18.66
N SER A 958 -0.20 -14.94 -18.47
CA SER A 958 1.22 -15.04 -18.19
C SER A 958 1.44 -15.39 -16.73
N MET A 959 2.54 -16.06 -16.44
CA MET A 959 3.04 -16.27 -15.10
C MET A 959 3.29 -14.92 -14.39
N MET A 960 3.91 -13.98 -15.11
CA MET A 960 4.27 -12.66 -14.61
C MET A 960 4.14 -11.62 -15.73
N THR A 961 3.83 -10.38 -15.37
CA THR A 961 3.85 -9.23 -16.27
C THR A 961 4.72 -8.15 -15.66
N VAL A 962 5.70 -7.66 -16.41
CA VAL A 962 6.67 -6.68 -15.97
C VAL A 962 6.63 -5.47 -16.89
N ALA A 963 6.59 -4.27 -16.33
CA ALA A 963 6.94 -3.07 -17.07
C ALA A 963 7.51 -2.02 -16.14
N GLU A 964 8.64 -1.48 -16.51
CA GLU A 964 9.32 -0.45 -15.75
C GLU A 964 8.57 0.87 -15.82
N PRO A 965 8.58 1.70 -14.76
CA PRO A 965 7.92 2.98 -14.81
C PRO A 965 8.53 3.89 -15.89
N GLY A 966 7.75 4.27 -16.90
CA GLY A 966 8.23 5.12 -17.99
C GLY A 966 7.22 5.29 -19.12
N LYS A 967 7.32 6.40 -19.86
CA LYS A 967 6.39 6.73 -20.97
C LYS A 967 6.52 5.76 -22.16
N ASN A 968 7.72 5.24 -22.37
CA ASN A 968 8.05 4.35 -23.49
C ASN A 968 8.35 2.92 -23.04
N SER A 969 8.09 2.60 -21.77
CA SER A 969 8.39 1.27 -21.24
C SER A 969 7.51 0.22 -21.89
N ARG A 970 8.13 -0.88 -22.34
CA ARG A 970 7.41 -2.03 -22.89
C ARG A 970 6.78 -2.85 -21.78
N ILE A 971 5.62 -3.42 -22.05
CA ILE A 971 4.99 -4.38 -21.14
C ILE A 971 5.40 -5.76 -21.58
N ILE A 972 6.13 -6.47 -20.73
CA ILE A 972 6.71 -7.77 -21.03
C ILE A 972 6.00 -8.83 -20.18
N ASN A 973 5.33 -9.76 -20.86
CA ASN A 973 4.77 -10.94 -20.23
C ASN A 973 5.84 -12.03 -20.19
N VAL A 974 5.97 -12.68 -19.04
CA VAL A 974 6.92 -13.77 -18.80
C VAL A 974 6.14 -15.03 -18.50
N ASP A 975 6.47 -16.09 -19.20
CA ASP A 975 5.97 -17.45 -18.99
C ASP A 975 7.13 -18.42 -18.89
N ILE A 976 6.89 -19.57 -18.27
CA ILE A 976 7.83 -20.69 -18.27
C ILE A 976 7.25 -21.78 -19.17
N VAL A 977 8.05 -22.24 -20.13
CA VAL A 977 7.64 -23.25 -21.10
C VAL A 977 8.65 -24.38 -21.20
N ASP A 978 8.13 -25.59 -21.40
CA ASP A 978 8.93 -26.75 -21.73
C ASP A 978 9.38 -26.70 -23.20
N GLU A 979 10.45 -27.42 -23.52
CA GLU A 979 11.02 -27.49 -24.87
C GLU A 979 9.98 -27.89 -25.94
N ALA A 980 9.05 -28.78 -25.59
CA ALA A 980 7.97 -29.25 -26.47
C ALA A 980 6.93 -28.16 -26.80
N GLN A 981 6.85 -27.10 -26.01
CA GLN A 981 5.92 -25.99 -26.21
C GLN A 981 6.52 -24.88 -27.08
N ILE A 982 7.82 -24.95 -27.40
CA ILE A 982 8.49 -23.99 -28.27
C ILE A 982 8.17 -24.33 -29.73
N PRO A 983 7.71 -23.37 -30.56
CA PRO A 983 7.43 -23.61 -31.97
C PRO A 983 8.64 -24.21 -32.70
N GLY A 984 8.43 -25.31 -33.44
CA GLY A 984 9.51 -26.00 -34.16
C GLY A 984 10.18 -25.15 -35.25
N ASN A 985 9.54 -24.06 -35.69
CA ASN A 985 10.10 -23.09 -36.63
C ASN A 985 10.89 -21.95 -35.95
N ALA A 986 11.03 -21.98 -34.61
CA ALA A 986 11.78 -20.96 -33.89
C ALA A 986 13.28 -21.09 -34.15
N GLN A 987 13.88 -20.05 -34.74
CA GLN A 987 15.28 -20.01 -35.11
C GLN A 987 16.14 -19.73 -33.88
N ARG A 988 17.26 -20.46 -33.72
CA ARG A 988 18.21 -20.30 -32.59
C ARG A 988 19.22 -19.17 -32.88
N PHE A 989 19.49 -18.36 -31.86
CA PHE A 989 20.47 -17.26 -31.85
C PHE A 989 21.26 -17.28 -30.54
N GLY A 990 22.47 -16.68 -30.50
CA GLY A 990 23.27 -16.50 -29.26
C GLY A 990 24.68 -17.11 -29.30
N LYS A 991 25.46 -16.88 -28.23
CA LYS A 991 26.82 -17.44 -28.07
C LYS A 991 26.77 -18.97 -27.91
N GLY A 992 27.71 -19.69 -28.51
CA GLY A 992 27.76 -21.17 -28.46
C GLY A 992 26.74 -21.87 -29.37
N VAL A 993 26.01 -21.11 -30.21
CA VAL A 993 25.38 -21.69 -31.39
C VAL A 993 26.49 -21.92 -32.41
N ASP A 994 27.13 -23.09 -32.35
CA ASP A 994 27.47 -23.74 -33.61
C ASP A 994 26.13 -23.78 -34.34
N PHE A 995 26.00 -23.01 -35.43
CA PHE A 995 24.93 -23.32 -36.38
C PHE A 995 25.10 -24.82 -36.58
N PRO A 996 24.10 -25.67 -36.25
CA PRO A 996 24.18 -27.01 -36.74
C PRO A 996 24.40 -26.80 -38.23
N GLU A 997 25.56 -27.22 -38.76
CA GLU A 997 25.61 -27.66 -40.14
C GLU A 997 24.38 -28.54 -40.21
N GLU A 998 23.29 -28.03 -40.82
CA GLU A 998 21.96 -28.66 -40.81
C GLU A 998 22.23 -30.13 -40.92
N GLY A 999 22.08 -30.92 -39.83
CA GLY A 999 22.72 -32.23 -39.75
C GLY A 999 22.45 -32.92 -41.07
N PHE A 1000 23.48 -32.96 -41.95
CA PHE A 1000 23.23 -33.16 -43.37
C PHE A 1000 22.98 -34.65 -43.44
N ASN A 1001 21.74 -35.04 -43.19
CA ASN A 1001 21.26 -36.38 -43.33
C ASN A 1001 20.99 -36.52 -44.82
N PRO A 1002 21.98 -37.01 -45.60
CA PRO A 1002 21.91 -36.99 -47.05
C PRO A 1002 20.68 -37.80 -47.49
N SER A 1003 20.32 -38.81 -46.71
CA SER A 1003 19.18 -39.69 -46.91
C SER A 1003 17.85 -38.96 -46.80
N GLN A 1004 17.64 -38.11 -45.79
CA GLN A 1004 16.39 -37.35 -45.66
C GLN A 1004 16.26 -36.22 -46.71
N LYS A 1005 17.36 -35.59 -47.10
CA LYS A 1005 17.34 -34.60 -48.17
C LYS A 1005 17.21 -35.24 -49.55
N ALA A 1006 17.84 -36.39 -49.79
CA ALA A 1006 17.66 -37.19 -50.99
C ALA A 1006 16.23 -37.72 -51.08
N GLN A 1007 15.62 -38.09 -49.95
CA GLN A 1007 14.22 -38.50 -49.88
C GLN A 1007 13.27 -37.34 -50.23
N LYS A 1008 13.44 -36.16 -49.62
CA LYS A 1008 12.64 -34.96 -49.98
C LYS A 1008 12.88 -34.50 -51.42
N LEU A 1009 14.11 -34.62 -51.93
CA LEU A 1009 14.44 -34.35 -53.33
C LEU A 1009 13.81 -35.39 -54.28
N SER A 1010 13.66 -36.65 -53.84
CA SER A 1010 13.02 -37.70 -54.64
C SER A 1010 11.48 -37.64 -54.61
N GLU A 1011 10.91 -37.17 -53.50
CA GLU A 1011 9.47 -37.08 -53.29
C GLU A 1011 8.87 -35.87 -54.03
N ASP A 1012 9.56 -34.72 -54.05
CA ASP A 1012 9.18 -33.55 -54.84
C ASP A 1012 10.40 -32.67 -55.19
N PRO A 1013 11.08 -32.95 -56.32
CA PRO A 1013 12.29 -32.25 -56.71
C PRO A 1013 12.07 -30.74 -56.90
N MET A 1014 10.89 -30.36 -57.41
CA MET A 1014 10.60 -28.97 -57.74
C MET A 1014 10.27 -28.15 -56.49
N ALA A 1015 9.52 -28.69 -55.55
CA ALA A 1015 9.31 -28.03 -54.26
C ALA A 1015 10.62 -27.86 -53.49
N PHE A 1016 11.51 -28.85 -53.54
CA PHE A 1016 12.83 -28.74 -52.91
C PHE A 1016 13.67 -27.63 -53.56
N VAL A 1017 13.76 -27.58 -54.89
CA VAL A 1017 14.49 -26.53 -55.62
C VAL A 1017 13.89 -25.14 -55.36
N LEU A 1018 12.56 -25.01 -55.36
CA LEU A 1018 11.87 -23.75 -55.04
C LEU A 1018 12.15 -23.30 -53.60
N SER A 1019 12.13 -24.22 -52.63
CA SER A 1019 12.45 -23.89 -51.24
C SER A 1019 13.89 -23.38 -51.08
N ARG A 1020 14.86 -23.99 -51.79
CA ARG A 1020 16.26 -23.56 -51.76
C ARG A 1020 16.46 -22.24 -52.50
N LYS A 1021 15.74 -22.00 -53.59
CA LYS A 1021 15.74 -20.71 -54.29
C LYS A 1021 15.21 -19.59 -53.41
N LEU A 1022 14.12 -19.81 -52.67
CA LEU A 1022 13.54 -18.84 -51.73
C LEU A 1022 14.46 -18.57 -50.53
N ASP A 1023 15.08 -19.61 -49.96
CA ASP A 1023 16.08 -19.45 -48.89
C ASP A 1023 17.29 -18.64 -49.39
N LEU A 1024 17.81 -18.95 -50.59
CA LEU A 1024 18.93 -18.21 -51.19
C LEU A 1024 18.56 -16.75 -51.46
N GLN A 1025 17.37 -16.47 -51.99
CA GLN A 1025 16.89 -15.10 -52.21
C GLN A 1025 16.74 -14.32 -50.90
N SER A 1026 16.27 -14.96 -49.83
CA SER A 1026 16.17 -14.36 -48.50
C SER A 1026 17.55 -14.04 -47.90
N ARG A 1027 18.51 -14.95 -48.04
CA ARG A 1027 19.91 -14.73 -47.62
C ARG A 1027 20.58 -13.61 -48.40
N ILE A 1028 20.37 -13.53 -49.71
CA ILE A 1028 20.88 -12.43 -50.55
C ILE A 1028 20.25 -11.10 -50.11
N LYS A 1029 18.93 -11.05 -49.88
CA LYS A 1029 18.24 -9.85 -49.39
C LYS A 1029 18.80 -9.39 -48.04
N ASN A 1030 19.06 -10.32 -47.12
CA ASN A 1030 19.64 -10.01 -45.81
C ASN A 1030 21.10 -9.58 -45.87
N MET A 1031 21.91 -10.15 -46.78
CA MET A 1031 23.28 -9.68 -47.02
C MET A 1031 23.30 -8.27 -47.62
N VAL A 1032 22.42 -7.99 -48.59
CA VAL A 1032 22.28 -6.64 -49.18
C VAL A 1032 21.81 -5.64 -48.12
N LEU A 1033 20.88 -6.01 -47.24
CA LEU A 1033 20.42 -5.15 -46.15
C LEU A 1033 21.54 -4.86 -45.14
N ARG A 1034 22.39 -5.86 -44.81
CA ARG A 1034 23.57 -5.67 -43.96
C ARG A 1034 24.62 -4.79 -44.63
N TYR A 1035 24.81 -4.92 -45.94
CA TYR A 1035 25.78 -4.12 -46.69
C TYR A 1035 25.32 -2.67 -46.92
N LEU A 1036 24.01 -2.39 -46.80
CA LEU A 1036 23.44 -1.04 -46.85
C LEU A 1036 23.33 -0.37 -45.47
N LEU A 1037 23.53 -1.14 -44.39
CA LEU A 1037 23.48 -0.66 -42.99
C LEU A 1037 24.88 -0.52 -42.35
N CYS A 1038 25.91 -1.06 -43.00
CA CYS A 1038 27.32 -0.71 -42.77
C CYS A 1038 27.71 0.41 -43.75
#